data_AF-A0A9D7ZZ20-F1
#
_entry.id   AF-A0A9D7ZZ20-F1
#
_cell.length_a   1.000
_cell.length_b   1.000
_cell.length_c   1.000
_cell.angle_alpha   90.00
_cell.angle_beta   90.00
_cell.angle_gamma   90.00
#
_symmetry.space_group_name_H-M   'P 1'
#
loop_
_entity.id
_entity.type
_entity.pdbx_description
1 polymer ?
#
loop_
_entity_poly.entity_id
_entity_poly.type
_entity_poly.pdbx_seq_one_letter_code
_entity_poly.pdbx_strand_id
1 'polypeptide(L)'
;MRLVKKISVAPVLAESDANSAFIKINKITNINGKFRVNLTIHKNTNDGPKNVKVTVKQDDDLFIKSNEREMYRHGFIVTEINARPGMEYVKFSNGIRLRLGEEQGGFRDDIIKEQIKETIKAHFEKEAQVKDMGIKVLSLFFLDRVANYRVYTESGYENGPYAEWFEEIYSEVAEDYRTLFNNEILPANKVHNGYFSKDKKGEKGKFTDTSGKTLKDEDTYSLIMKDKEKLLSFTSPLKFIFSHSALREGWDNPNVFQICTLSNTTSLIKKRQEIGRGMRLPVNQNGDRILDEYVNNLVVVANESYDEFAASLQREFEEDCGVVFGKLPLDAFVGIKFSRDDEEIVIDKNQSEKIWNQLKEHGLIEDDGFIKNEFNEAIENMTFEVDEEFKPVTLEIVKAIEKYQIENHIDNHSKKIKGKINEKVLLDPEFEQFWNTINTRTIYSVNYSTTKLIEKVSTAIMKMDKVEPPKIRTSMADIDVSSKGVSATLVRTPTTAYVAQFTRVPDILTYIQGKTELTRSTIYEILVKSKRLDDFQINPQQFMDAVVKEIRDVLNHLIIEGIKYEKLEGVTYEMSRLREDAHKLNFSQERIVPTKKSVYDYILYESGVEKKFAEGLEAIKDIKYFIKLPGWFQVTTPVGNYNPDWAILRKNGDIIYMIRETKATKDQLKLRGFESAKIRCGARHFETIGVDYDVVTSIADANL
;
A
#
# COMPACT_ATOMS: atom_id res chain seq x y z
N MET A 1 7.63 -27.16 -22.05
CA MET A 1 6.68 -28.10 -21.43
C MET A 1 6.55 -27.74 -19.96
N ARG A 2 5.37 -27.30 -19.51
CA ARG A 2 5.12 -27.03 -18.09
C ARG A 2 4.89 -28.35 -17.36
N LEU A 3 5.67 -28.62 -16.31
CA LEU A 3 5.64 -29.86 -15.53
C LEU A 3 4.65 -29.82 -14.35
N VAL A 4 4.01 -28.66 -14.14
CA VAL A 4 3.11 -28.35 -13.03
C VAL A 4 1.97 -27.44 -13.50
N LYS A 5 0.89 -27.34 -12.72
CA LYS A 5 -0.20 -26.39 -12.97
C LYS A 5 0.29 -24.95 -12.92
N LYS A 6 -0.39 -24.06 -13.64
CA LYS A 6 -0.32 -22.61 -13.44
C LYS A 6 -0.96 -22.23 -12.09
N ILE A 7 -0.57 -21.08 -11.52
CA ILE A 7 -1.22 -20.50 -10.33
C ILE A 7 -1.99 -19.26 -10.76
N SER A 8 -3.24 -19.16 -10.34
CA SER A 8 -4.01 -17.91 -10.34
C SER A 8 -4.37 -17.55 -8.90
N VAL A 9 -4.25 -16.28 -8.53
CA VAL A 9 -4.62 -15.77 -7.22
C VAL A 9 -5.93 -15.00 -7.35
N ALA A 10 -6.89 -15.33 -6.49
CA ALA A 10 -8.14 -14.61 -6.33
C ALA A 10 -8.10 -13.85 -4.99
N PRO A 11 -7.57 -12.62 -4.96
CA PRO A 11 -7.61 -11.78 -3.77
C PRO A 11 -9.06 -11.42 -3.40
N VAL A 12 -9.42 -11.59 -2.13
CA VAL A 12 -10.67 -11.10 -1.54
C VAL A 12 -10.32 -10.02 -0.53
N LEU A 13 -10.44 -8.76 -0.95
CA LEU A 13 -9.99 -7.62 -0.16
C LEU A 13 -11.15 -6.69 0.19
N ALA A 14 -11.20 -6.28 1.45
CA ALA A 14 -12.09 -5.25 1.94
C ALA A 14 -11.60 -3.85 1.55
N GLU A 15 -12.45 -3.03 0.94
CA GLU A 15 -12.20 -1.60 0.85
C GLU A 15 -12.69 -0.89 2.12
N SER A 16 -11.73 -0.40 2.92
CA SER A 16 -11.92 0.58 4.01
C SER A 16 -13.09 0.28 4.98
N ASP A 17 -12.93 -0.68 5.91
CA ASP A 17 -13.81 -0.75 7.10
C ASP A 17 -13.31 0.16 8.23
N ALA A 18 -13.45 1.45 8.05
CA ALA A 18 -13.28 2.35 9.17
C ALA A 18 -14.52 2.42 10.07
N ASN A 19 -15.66 1.81 9.73
CA ASN A 19 -16.91 2.03 10.49
C ASN A 19 -17.02 1.21 11.79
N SER A 20 -16.04 0.33 12.07
CA SER A 20 -15.97 -0.46 13.30
C SER A 20 -14.63 -0.31 14.04
N ALA A 21 -14.59 -0.77 15.30
CA ALA A 21 -13.37 -0.81 16.09
C ALA A 21 -12.49 -1.98 15.65
N PHE A 22 -11.41 -1.70 14.90
CA PHE A 22 -10.46 -2.72 14.45
C PHE A 22 -9.33 -2.96 15.45
N ILE A 23 -9.04 -4.21 15.81
CA ILE A 23 -7.95 -4.58 16.71
C ILE A 23 -7.35 -5.89 16.19
N LYS A 24 -6.04 -5.93 15.94
CA LYS A 24 -5.30 -7.17 15.64
C LYS A 24 -4.15 -7.38 16.62
N ILE A 25 -4.05 -8.53 17.25
CA ILE A 25 -2.95 -8.86 18.17
C ILE A 25 -1.72 -9.32 17.38
N ASN A 26 -0.73 -8.46 17.21
CA ASN A 26 0.48 -8.80 16.46
C ASN A 26 1.49 -9.59 17.31
N LYS A 27 1.64 -9.21 18.59
CA LYS A 27 2.65 -9.80 19.49
C LYS A 27 2.26 -9.59 20.95
N ILE A 28 2.47 -10.60 21.79
CA ILE A 28 2.40 -10.48 23.25
C ILE A 28 3.78 -10.80 23.81
N THR A 29 4.31 -9.93 24.66
CA THR A 29 5.64 -10.07 25.26
C THR A 29 5.58 -9.88 26.76
N ASN A 30 6.40 -10.65 27.47
CA ASN A 30 6.69 -10.44 28.88
C ASN A 30 8.21 -10.38 29.03
N ILE A 31 8.74 -9.21 29.37
CA ILE A 31 10.15 -9.01 29.65
C ILE A 31 10.26 -8.54 31.10
N ASN A 32 10.86 -9.37 31.96
CA ASN A 32 11.08 -9.08 33.39
C ASN A 32 9.79 -8.66 34.13
N GLY A 33 8.68 -9.36 33.88
CA GLY A 33 7.39 -9.08 34.51
C GLY A 33 6.61 -7.90 33.90
N LYS A 34 7.15 -7.26 32.86
CA LYS A 34 6.46 -6.18 32.13
C LYS A 34 5.76 -6.75 30.90
N PHE A 35 4.45 -6.87 31.00
CA PHE A 35 3.60 -7.29 29.89
C PHE A 35 3.40 -6.15 28.90
N ARG A 36 3.64 -6.42 27.62
CA ARG A 36 3.37 -5.51 26.50
C ARG A 36 2.72 -6.26 25.36
N VAL A 37 1.75 -5.62 24.73
CA VAL A 37 1.06 -6.12 23.56
C VAL A 37 1.29 -5.16 22.40
N ASN A 38 1.73 -5.69 21.27
CA ASN A 38 1.75 -4.97 20.01
C ASN A 38 0.44 -5.25 19.26
N LEU A 39 -0.32 -4.21 18.98
CA LEU A 39 -1.62 -4.24 18.32
C LEU A 39 -1.57 -3.48 17.00
N THR A 40 -2.38 -3.88 16.02
CA THR A 40 -2.77 -3.00 14.91
C THR A 40 -4.18 -2.49 15.18
N ILE A 41 -4.39 -1.17 15.09
CA ILE A 41 -5.69 -0.52 15.29
C ILE A 41 -5.93 0.54 14.22
N HIS A 42 -7.18 0.98 14.06
CA HIS A 42 -7.51 2.18 13.29
C HIS A 42 -7.21 3.44 14.12
N LYS A 43 -6.31 4.29 13.63
CA LYS A 43 -5.98 5.57 14.24
C LYS A 43 -6.52 6.72 13.40
N ASN A 44 -7.13 7.71 14.05
CA ASN A 44 -7.58 8.93 13.37
C ASN A 44 -6.39 9.71 12.80
N THR A 45 -6.44 10.04 11.50
CA THR A 45 -5.50 10.97 10.84
C THR A 45 -6.25 12.16 10.21
N ASN A 46 -5.54 13.04 9.51
CA ASN A 46 -6.15 14.17 8.81
C ASN A 46 -6.94 13.73 7.55
N ASP A 47 -6.53 12.62 6.94
CA ASP A 47 -7.12 12.04 5.72
C ASP A 47 -8.07 10.88 6.04
N GLY A 48 -8.61 10.84 7.26
CA GLY A 48 -9.42 9.73 7.76
C GLY A 48 -8.62 8.66 8.52
N PRO A 49 -9.23 7.54 8.87
CA PRO A 49 -8.63 6.52 9.74
C PRO A 49 -7.62 5.64 9.00
N LYS A 50 -6.47 5.33 9.61
CA LYS A 50 -5.44 4.47 9.02
C LYS A 50 -5.02 3.36 9.98
N ASN A 51 -4.60 2.22 9.43
CA ASN A 51 -4.01 1.13 10.20
C ASN A 51 -2.66 1.55 10.78
N VAL A 52 -2.53 1.50 12.11
CA VAL A 52 -1.30 1.85 12.82
C VAL A 52 -0.96 0.79 13.86
N LYS A 53 0.32 0.41 13.92
CA LYS A 53 0.85 -0.47 14.98
C LYS A 53 1.06 0.34 16.26
N VAL A 54 0.44 -0.06 17.35
CA VAL A 54 0.57 0.55 18.67
C VAL A 54 1.04 -0.48 19.70
N THR A 55 1.73 -0.03 20.74
CA THR A 55 2.07 -0.88 21.88
C THR A 55 1.25 -0.45 23.09
N VAL A 56 0.60 -1.42 23.73
CA VAL A 56 -0.23 -1.21 24.91
C VAL A 56 0.20 -2.10 26.08
N LYS A 57 -0.16 -1.67 27.29
CA LYS A 57 0.00 -2.40 28.55
C LYS A 57 -1.37 -2.54 29.24
N GLN A 58 -1.40 -3.22 30.37
CA GLN A 58 -2.60 -3.27 31.21
C GLN A 58 -3.03 -1.85 31.59
N ASP A 59 -4.35 -1.62 31.62
CA ASP A 59 -5.04 -0.36 31.87
C ASP A 59 -4.86 0.73 30.78
N ASP A 60 -4.17 0.45 29.67
CA ASP A 60 -4.15 1.37 28.53
C ASP A 60 -5.52 1.36 27.82
N ASP A 61 -5.99 2.55 27.45
CA ASP A 61 -7.23 2.77 26.70
C ASP A 61 -6.97 2.95 25.20
N LEU A 62 -7.60 2.12 24.36
CA LEU A 62 -7.48 2.23 22.91
C LEU A 62 -8.10 3.51 22.35
N PHE A 63 -9.05 4.16 23.05
CA PHE A 63 -9.56 5.48 22.67
C PHE A 63 -8.43 6.51 22.61
N ILE A 64 -7.57 6.53 23.63
CA ILE A 64 -6.42 7.45 23.66
C ILE A 64 -5.39 7.05 22.59
N LYS A 65 -5.06 5.76 22.48
CA LYS A 65 -4.04 5.26 21.53
C LYS A 65 -4.43 5.47 20.05
N SER A 66 -5.73 5.47 19.76
CA SER A 66 -6.30 5.66 18.43
C SER A 66 -6.46 7.13 18.03
N ASN A 67 -5.96 8.07 18.84
CA ASN A 67 -6.19 9.51 18.65
C ASN A 67 -7.69 9.85 18.73
N GLU A 68 -8.30 9.39 19.82
CA GLU A 68 -9.69 9.64 20.22
C GLU A 68 -10.70 9.18 19.18
N ARG A 69 -10.48 7.99 18.61
CA ARG A 69 -11.43 7.40 17.68
C ARG A 69 -12.65 6.89 18.43
N GLU A 70 -13.80 7.46 18.10
CA GLU A 70 -15.09 7.22 18.74
C GLU A 70 -15.44 5.74 18.89
N MET A 71 -15.07 4.91 17.92
CA MET A 71 -15.32 3.46 17.96
C MET A 71 -14.67 2.75 19.16
N TYR A 72 -13.60 3.32 19.73
CA TYR A 72 -12.96 2.79 20.94
C TYR A 72 -13.41 3.46 22.24
N ARG A 73 -14.29 4.48 22.20
CA ARG A 73 -14.67 5.29 23.39
C ARG A 73 -15.18 4.45 24.55
N HIS A 74 -15.90 3.37 24.25
CA HIS A 74 -16.53 2.55 25.26
C HIS A 74 -16.04 1.11 25.22
N GLY A 75 -15.44 0.68 26.32
CA GLY A 75 -15.18 -0.73 26.59
C GLY A 75 -13.86 -1.27 26.03
N PHE A 76 -12.97 -0.44 25.50
CA PHE A 76 -11.67 -0.88 24.94
C PHE A 76 -10.46 -0.56 25.83
N ILE A 77 -10.64 -0.63 27.14
CA ILE A 77 -9.54 -0.60 28.12
C ILE A 77 -8.97 -2.01 28.26
N VAL A 78 -7.64 -2.16 28.19
CA VAL A 78 -6.98 -3.46 28.39
C VAL A 78 -7.09 -3.87 29.86
N THR A 79 -7.87 -4.90 30.16
CA THR A 79 -8.10 -5.37 31.53
C THR A 79 -7.18 -6.51 31.94
N GLU A 80 -6.75 -7.34 31.00
CA GLU A 80 -5.93 -8.52 31.30
C GLU A 80 -4.98 -8.85 30.14
N ILE A 81 -3.74 -9.22 30.45
CA ILE A 81 -2.77 -9.71 29.47
C ILE A 81 -2.18 -11.03 29.98
N ASN A 82 -2.29 -12.08 29.18
CA ASN A 82 -1.63 -13.36 29.42
C ASN A 82 -0.57 -13.59 28.35
N ALA A 83 0.66 -13.84 28.76
CA ALA A 83 1.80 -14.11 27.89
C ALA A 83 2.37 -15.54 28.06
N ARG A 84 1.61 -16.44 28.69
CA ARG A 84 2.03 -17.83 28.85
C ARG A 84 2.04 -18.53 27.49
N PRO A 85 3.16 -19.16 27.08
CA PRO A 85 3.23 -19.87 25.80
C PRO A 85 2.06 -20.84 25.59
N GLY A 86 1.33 -20.69 24.49
CA GLY A 86 0.16 -21.50 24.13
C GLY A 86 -1.16 -21.08 24.80
N MET A 87 -1.15 -20.05 25.66
CA MET A 87 -2.34 -19.49 26.32
C MET A 87 -2.34 -17.96 26.26
N GLU A 88 -1.68 -17.37 25.27
CA GLU A 88 -1.54 -15.92 25.15
C GLU A 88 -2.87 -15.26 24.76
N TYR A 89 -3.28 -14.23 25.50
CA TYR A 89 -4.43 -13.40 25.15
C TYR A 89 -4.38 -12.02 25.79
N VAL A 90 -5.27 -11.17 25.29
CA VAL A 90 -5.59 -9.84 25.81
C VAL A 90 -7.09 -9.76 26.02
N LYS A 91 -7.52 -9.27 27.17
CA LYS A 91 -8.92 -9.01 27.47
C LYS A 91 -9.18 -7.51 27.54
N PHE A 92 -10.32 -7.08 27.04
CA PHE A 92 -10.79 -5.70 27.08
C PHE A 92 -11.98 -5.55 28.03
N SER A 93 -12.25 -4.33 28.49
CA SER A 93 -13.32 -4.03 29.46
C SER A 93 -14.75 -4.34 28.97
N ASN A 94 -14.97 -4.40 27.66
CA ASN A 94 -16.22 -4.85 27.03
C ASN A 94 -16.39 -6.38 27.03
N GLY A 95 -15.44 -7.12 27.61
CA GLY A 95 -15.50 -8.58 27.70
C GLY A 95 -14.87 -9.31 26.51
N ILE A 96 -14.47 -8.60 25.45
CA ILE A 96 -13.72 -9.19 24.35
C ILE A 96 -12.41 -9.76 24.86
N ARG A 97 -12.06 -10.94 24.33
CA ARG A 97 -10.77 -11.59 24.55
C ARG A 97 -10.17 -11.97 23.21
N LEU A 98 -8.97 -11.44 22.91
CA LEU A 98 -8.24 -11.72 21.69
C LEU A 98 -6.90 -12.41 21.97
N ARG A 99 -6.63 -13.52 21.29
CA ARG A 99 -5.36 -14.28 21.34
C ARG A 99 -4.34 -13.73 20.35
N LEU A 100 -3.09 -14.18 20.47
CA LEU A 100 -2.04 -13.86 19.51
C LEU A 100 -2.49 -14.20 18.07
N GLY A 101 -2.43 -13.22 17.17
CA GLY A 101 -2.85 -13.33 15.77
C GLY A 101 -4.36 -13.13 15.50
N GLU A 102 -5.20 -13.09 16.54
CA GLU A 102 -6.62 -12.78 16.38
C GLU A 102 -6.84 -11.31 16.10
N GLU A 103 -7.93 -11.03 15.37
CA GLU A 103 -8.40 -9.67 15.14
C GLU A 103 -9.91 -9.56 15.38
N GLN A 104 -10.36 -8.34 15.65
CA GLN A 104 -11.76 -7.98 15.86
C GLN A 104 -12.05 -6.67 15.13
N GLY A 105 -13.27 -6.56 14.58
CA GLY A 105 -13.65 -5.45 13.71
C GLY A 105 -13.08 -5.64 12.32
N GLY A 106 -13.61 -4.93 11.34
CA GLY A 106 -13.36 -5.23 9.93
C GLY A 106 -14.47 -6.10 9.32
N PHE A 107 -14.41 -6.25 7.99
CA PHE A 107 -15.22 -7.18 7.21
C PHE A 107 -14.71 -8.62 7.32
N ARG A 108 -14.12 -9.08 8.43
CA ARG A 108 -13.46 -10.40 8.48
C ARG A 108 -14.42 -11.55 8.14
N ASP A 109 -15.58 -11.58 8.79
CA ASP A 109 -16.58 -12.61 8.55
C ASP A 109 -17.11 -12.52 7.12
N ASP A 110 -17.33 -11.29 6.61
CA ASP A 110 -17.77 -11.06 5.23
C ASP A 110 -16.70 -11.44 4.20
N ILE A 111 -15.42 -11.17 4.48
CA ILE A 111 -14.27 -11.59 3.67
C ILE A 111 -14.20 -13.12 3.65
N ILE A 112 -14.33 -13.79 4.80
CA ILE A 112 -14.31 -15.25 4.87
C ILE A 112 -15.49 -15.85 4.09
N LYS A 113 -16.70 -15.29 4.26
CA LYS A 113 -17.88 -15.68 3.48
C LYS A 113 -17.64 -15.50 1.99
N GLU A 114 -17.06 -14.36 1.58
CA GLU A 114 -16.75 -14.10 0.17
C GLU A 114 -15.63 -15.02 -0.35
N GLN A 115 -14.61 -15.35 0.45
CA GLN A 115 -13.59 -16.35 0.12
C GLN A 115 -14.20 -17.73 -0.08
N ILE A 116 -15.13 -18.14 0.80
CA ILE A 116 -15.88 -19.39 0.65
C ILE A 116 -16.71 -19.36 -0.64
N LYS A 117 -17.43 -18.27 -0.89
CA LYS A 117 -18.27 -18.07 -2.08
C LYS A 117 -17.46 -18.15 -3.37
N GLU A 118 -16.36 -17.42 -3.46
CA GLU A 118 -15.48 -17.41 -4.64
C GLU A 118 -14.84 -18.78 -4.86
N THR A 119 -14.45 -19.48 -3.79
CA THR A 119 -13.92 -20.85 -3.90
C THR A 119 -14.95 -21.83 -4.43
N ILE A 120 -16.20 -21.75 -3.96
CA ILE A 120 -17.30 -22.62 -4.42
C ILE A 120 -17.64 -22.31 -5.89
N LYS A 121 -17.68 -21.03 -6.29
CA LYS A 121 -17.87 -20.63 -7.69
C LYS A 121 -16.76 -21.20 -8.58
N ALA A 122 -15.50 -20.96 -8.22
CA ALA A 122 -14.36 -21.50 -8.96
C ALA A 122 -14.36 -23.04 -9.03
N HIS A 123 -14.89 -23.72 -8.01
CA HIS A 123 -15.10 -25.16 -8.04
C HIS A 123 -16.14 -25.58 -9.09
N PHE A 124 -17.33 -24.98 -9.07
CA PHE A 124 -18.39 -25.31 -10.03
C PHE A 124 -18.00 -24.97 -11.47
N GLU A 125 -17.34 -23.82 -11.70
CA GLU A 125 -16.81 -23.44 -13.00
C GLU A 125 -15.80 -24.48 -13.52
N LYS A 126 -14.88 -24.93 -12.64
CA LYS A 126 -13.92 -25.97 -13.00
C LYS A 126 -14.61 -27.31 -13.26
N GLU A 127 -15.59 -27.72 -12.44
CA GLU A 127 -16.36 -28.95 -12.67
C GLU A 127 -17.09 -28.91 -14.01
N ALA A 128 -17.67 -27.77 -14.38
CA ALA A 128 -18.31 -27.60 -15.67
C ALA A 128 -17.29 -27.69 -16.82
N GLN A 129 -16.11 -27.08 -16.65
CA GLN A 129 -15.03 -27.10 -17.65
C GLN A 129 -14.53 -28.52 -17.94
N VAL A 130 -14.43 -29.38 -16.91
CA VAL A 130 -13.81 -30.72 -17.04
C VAL A 130 -14.82 -31.87 -17.01
N LYS A 131 -16.11 -31.57 -17.06
CA LYS A 131 -17.23 -32.53 -16.94
C LYS A 131 -17.06 -33.75 -17.86
N ASP A 132 -16.70 -33.51 -19.11
CA ASP A 132 -16.56 -34.55 -20.14
C ASP A 132 -15.17 -35.21 -20.18
N MET A 133 -14.23 -34.73 -19.34
CA MET A 133 -12.86 -35.23 -19.30
C MET A 133 -12.64 -36.34 -18.25
N GLY A 134 -13.69 -36.70 -17.51
CA GLY A 134 -13.60 -37.70 -16.43
C GLY A 134 -12.68 -37.27 -15.29
N ILE A 135 -12.51 -35.97 -15.08
CA ILE A 135 -11.67 -35.42 -14.01
C ILE A 135 -12.58 -35.04 -12.85
N LYS A 136 -12.33 -35.62 -11.67
CA LYS A 136 -13.01 -35.16 -10.45
C LYS A 136 -12.31 -33.92 -9.91
N VAL A 137 -13.05 -32.87 -9.58
CA VAL A 137 -12.50 -31.63 -9.02
C VAL A 137 -12.52 -31.68 -7.50
N LEU A 138 -11.44 -31.24 -6.86
CA LEU A 138 -11.34 -31.10 -5.40
C LEU A 138 -10.93 -29.68 -5.02
N SER A 139 -11.47 -29.19 -3.91
CA SER A 139 -11.06 -27.92 -3.29
C SER A 139 -10.63 -28.13 -1.84
N LEU A 140 -9.60 -27.39 -1.44
CA LEU A 140 -9.00 -27.47 -0.11
C LEU A 140 -9.15 -26.14 0.61
N PHE A 141 -9.68 -26.17 1.83
CA PHE A 141 -9.78 -25.04 2.75
C PHE A 141 -8.79 -25.20 3.89
N PHE A 142 -7.93 -24.19 4.07
CA PHE A 142 -7.05 -24.08 5.22
C PHE A 142 -7.68 -23.19 6.29
N LEU A 143 -8.06 -23.81 7.38
CA LEU A 143 -8.67 -23.19 8.55
C LEU A 143 -7.61 -22.53 9.43
N ASP A 144 -7.98 -21.40 10.03
CA ASP A 144 -7.25 -20.84 11.17
C ASP A 144 -7.43 -21.67 12.44
N ARG A 145 -8.60 -22.29 12.65
CA ARG A 145 -8.92 -23.15 13.81
C ARG A 145 -9.90 -24.26 13.48
N VAL A 146 -9.74 -25.41 14.15
CA VAL A 146 -10.67 -26.54 14.04
C VAL A 146 -12.07 -26.14 14.54
N ALA A 147 -12.14 -25.37 15.63
CA ALA A 147 -13.40 -24.95 16.25
C ALA A 147 -14.28 -24.10 15.33
N ASN A 148 -13.68 -23.37 14.38
CA ASN A 148 -14.43 -22.56 13.41
C ASN A 148 -15.20 -23.44 12.40
N TYR A 149 -14.82 -24.70 12.23
CA TYR A 149 -15.51 -25.65 11.38
C TYR A 149 -16.30 -26.71 12.15
N ARG A 150 -15.81 -27.13 13.33
CA ARG A 150 -16.44 -28.21 14.11
C ARG A 150 -16.36 -27.95 15.61
N VAL A 151 -17.52 -27.87 16.25
CA VAL A 151 -17.67 -27.69 17.71
C VAL A 151 -17.99 -29.05 18.33
N TYR A 152 -17.17 -29.53 19.26
CA TYR A 152 -17.39 -30.84 19.90
C TYR A 152 -18.31 -30.71 21.11
N THR A 153 -19.37 -31.51 21.14
CA THR A 153 -20.37 -31.57 22.22
C THR A 153 -20.33 -32.95 22.90
N GLU A 154 -21.03 -33.12 24.02
CA GLU A 154 -21.09 -34.40 24.75
C GLU A 154 -21.70 -35.54 23.90
N SER A 155 -22.54 -35.20 22.91
CA SER A 155 -23.20 -36.12 21.98
C SER A 155 -22.45 -36.34 20.66
N GLY A 156 -21.30 -35.68 20.45
CA GLY A 156 -20.52 -35.80 19.22
C GLY A 156 -19.91 -34.48 18.77
N TYR A 157 -20.38 -33.95 17.64
CA TYR A 157 -19.97 -32.64 17.15
C TYR A 157 -21.11 -31.95 16.40
N GLU A 158 -21.04 -30.63 16.38
CA GLU A 158 -21.91 -29.72 15.64
C GLU A 158 -21.05 -28.88 14.66
N ASN A 159 -21.71 -28.29 13.67
CA ASN A 159 -21.06 -27.40 12.72
C ASN A 159 -20.57 -26.13 13.44
N GLY A 160 -19.34 -25.75 13.16
CA GLY A 160 -18.83 -24.41 13.50
C GLY A 160 -19.30 -23.38 12.48
N PRO A 161 -19.05 -22.08 12.74
CA PRO A 161 -19.54 -20.98 11.89
C PRO A 161 -19.15 -21.14 10.41
N TYR A 162 -17.94 -21.62 10.10
CA TYR A 162 -17.50 -21.76 8.71
C TYR A 162 -18.18 -22.92 7.99
N ALA A 163 -18.55 -24.00 8.71
CA ALA A 163 -19.30 -25.09 8.13
C ALA A 163 -20.73 -24.65 7.82
N GLU A 164 -21.36 -23.90 8.73
CA GLU A 164 -22.70 -23.32 8.49
C GLU A 164 -22.70 -22.35 7.30
N TRP A 165 -21.75 -21.40 7.28
CA TRP A 165 -21.63 -20.47 6.15
C TRP A 165 -21.32 -21.19 4.84
N PHE A 166 -20.50 -22.25 4.87
CA PHE A 166 -20.25 -23.07 3.69
C PHE A 166 -21.53 -23.71 3.17
N GLU A 167 -22.33 -24.34 4.03
CA GLU A 167 -23.56 -25.02 3.59
C GLU A 167 -24.60 -24.05 3.02
N GLU A 168 -24.73 -22.87 3.63
CA GLU A 168 -25.60 -21.78 3.17
C GLU A 168 -25.15 -21.27 1.79
N ILE A 169 -23.89 -20.86 1.68
CA ILE A 169 -23.32 -20.28 0.45
C ILE A 169 -23.24 -21.32 -0.67
N TYR A 170 -22.93 -22.58 -0.36
CA TYR A 170 -22.93 -23.67 -1.35
C TYR A 170 -24.30 -23.84 -1.96
N SER A 171 -25.35 -23.82 -1.13
CA SER A 171 -26.72 -23.97 -1.60
C SER A 171 -27.15 -22.79 -2.46
N GLU A 172 -26.77 -21.55 -2.06
CA GLU A 172 -27.01 -20.33 -2.85
C GLU A 172 -26.34 -20.42 -4.23
N VAL A 173 -25.03 -20.68 -4.26
CA VAL A 173 -24.25 -20.71 -5.52
C VAL A 173 -24.68 -21.88 -6.40
N ALA A 174 -25.04 -23.04 -5.83
CA ALA A 174 -25.46 -24.21 -6.60
C ALA A 174 -26.68 -23.93 -7.50
N GLU A 175 -27.57 -23.01 -7.12
CA GLU A 175 -28.75 -22.64 -7.93
C GLU A 175 -28.34 -22.14 -9.32
N ASP A 176 -27.28 -21.33 -9.41
CA ASP A 176 -26.79 -20.76 -10.67
C ASP A 176 -26.26 -21.84 -11.63
N TYR A 177 -25.88 -23.01 -11.11
CA TYR A 177 -25.27 -24.10 -11.88
C TYR A 177 -26.19 -25.30 -12.10
N ARG A 178 -27.40 -25.31 -11.52
CA ARG A 178 -28.32 -26.47 -11.60
C ARG A 178 -28.59 -26.95 -13.03
N THR A 179 -28.82 -26.02 -13.94
CA THR A 179 -29.09 -26.33 -15.36
C THR A 179 -27.90 -26.99 -16.05
N LEU A 180 -26.66 -26.54 -15.76
CA LEU A 180 -25.42 -27.08 -16.33
C LEU A 180 -25.14 -28.52 -15.86
N PHE A 181 -25.63 -28.89 -14.67
CA PHE A 181 -25.48 -30.22 -14.08
C PHE A 181 -26.76 -31.06 -14.11
N ASN A 182 -27.73 -30.76 -14.99
CA ASN A 182 -28.97 -31.52 -15.14
C ASN A 182 -29.75 -31.71 -13.83
N ASN A 183 -29.66 -30.76 -12.90
CA ASN A 183 -30.21 -30.81 -11.54
C ASN A 183 -29.60 -31.91 -10.62
N GLU A 184 -28.49 -32.53 -11.01
CA GLU A 184 -27.80 -33.57 -10.22
C GLU A 184 -26.75 -32.99 -9.27
N ILE A 185 -27.12 -31.95 -8.50
CA ILE A 185 -26.24 -31.35 -7.49
C ILE A 185 -26.55 -31.97 -6.11
N LEU A 186 -25.52 -32.52 -5.47
CA LEU A 186 -25.62 -33.11 -4.13
C LEU A 186 -25.82 -32.03 -3.05
N PRO A 187 -26.50 -32.34 -1.94
CA PRO A 187 -26.65 -31.40 -0.83
C PRO A 187 -25.30 -31.10 -0.16
N ALA A 188 -25.16 -29.88 0.36
CA ALA A 188 -23.91 -29.37 0.92
C ALA A 188 -23.28 -30.35 1.93
N ASN A 189 -24.04 -30.81 2.92
CA ASN A 189 -23.57 -31.71 3.98
C ASN A 189 -22.96 -33.06 3.52
N LYS A 190 -23.12 -33.46 2.25
CA LYS A 190 -22.51 -34.66 1.68
C LYS A 190 -21.21 -34.40 0.93
N VAL A 191 -20.94 -33.14 0.55
CA VAL A 191 -19.82 -32.79 -0.34
C VAL A 191 -18.61 -32.21 0.38
N HIS A 192 -18.72 -31.87 1.68
CA HIS A 192 -17.60 -31.40 2.49
C HIS A 192 -17.32 -32.25 3.72
N ASN A 193 -16.05 -32.28 4.16
CA ASN A 193 -15.68 -32.85 5.45
C ASN A 193 -14.36 -32.24 5.96
N GLY A 194 -14.17 -32.29 7.28
CA GLY A 194 -12.98 -31.82 7.97
C GLY A 194 -12.05 -32.95 8.40
N TYR A 195 -10.75 -32.77 8.18
CA TYR A 195 -9.71 -33.69 8.60
C TYR A 195 -8.73 -33.01 9.56
N PHE A 196 -8.78 -33.43 10.82
CA PHE A 196 -8.08 -32.80 11.94
C PHE A 196 -7.31 -33.82 12.78
N SER A 197 -6.27 -33.38 13.49
CA SER A 197 -5.45 -34.24 14.38
C SER A 197 -6.20 -34.65 15.66
N LYS A 198 -6.16 -35.94 16.05
CA LYS A 198 -6.80 -36.47 17.28
C LYS A 198 -5.88 -36.39 18.50
N ASP A 199 -6.40 -35.99 19.65
CA ASP A 199 -5.64 -36.09 20.91
C ASP A 199 -5.74 -37.49 21.54
N LYS A 200 -4.60 -38.10 21.88
CA LYS A 200 -4.52 -39.41 22.55
C LYS A 200 -4.57 -39.31 24.09
N LYS A 201 -4.45 -38.12 24.71
CA LYS A 201 -4.21 -38.02 26.18
C LYS A 201 -5.08 -37.06 26.99
N GLY A 202 -6.19 -36.56 26.46
CA GLY A 202 -7.20 -35.84 27.25
C GLY A 202 -8.59 -36.02 26.65
N GLU A 203 -9.51 -36.59 27.43
CA GLU A 203 -10.93 -36.81 27.13
C GLU A 203 -11.27 -37.36 25.73
N LYS A 204 -11.51 -38.68 25.67
CA LYS A 204 -12.22 -39.42 24.61
C LYS A 204 -12.43 -38.65 23.28
N GLY A 205 -11.45 -38.70 22.38
CA GLY A 205 -11.68 -38.48 20.95
C GLY A 205 -11.80 -37.03 20.45
N LYS A 206 -11.48 -36.01 21.26
CA LYS A 206 -11.48 -34.60 20.80
C LYS A 206 -10.29 -34.32 19.87
N PHE A 207 -10.55 -33.54 18.81
CA PHE A 207 -9.54 -33.09 17.84
C PHE A 207 -9.00 -31.71 18.23
N THR A 208 -7.73 -31.42 17.95
CA THR A 208 -7.04 -30.21 18.45
C THR A 208 -6.29 -29.45 17.37
N ASP A 209 -6.07 -28.15 17.62
CA ASP A 209 -5.23 -27.28 16.80
C ASP A 209 -3.76 -27.70 16.97
N THR A 210 -3.12 -28.22 15.91
CA THR A 210 -1.70 -28.64 15.96
C THR A 210 -0.82 -27.78 15.06
N SER A 211 0.47 -27.69 15.41
CA SER A 211 1.48 -26.96 14.63
C SER A 211 2.05 -27.76 13.43
N GLY A 212 1.58 -29.00 13.21
CA GLY A 212 2.02 -29.90 12.14
C GLY A 212 3.32 -30.68 12.43
N LYS A 213 3.97 -30.48 13.58
CA LYS A 213 5.27 -31.11 13.96
C LYS A 213 5.17 -32.22 15.03
N THR A 214 3.98 -32.69 15.42
CA THR A 214 3.81 -33.64 16.54
C THR A 214 3.49 -35.09 16.12
N LEU A 215 3.85 -36.09 16.93
CA LEU A 215 3.47 -37.51 16.73
C LEU A 215 1.94 -37.74 16.69
N LYS A 216 1.14 -36.80 17.22
CA LYS A 216 -0.33 -36.85 17.20
C LYS A 216 -0.93 -36.66 15.79
N ASP A 217 -0.14 -36.15 14.85
CA ASP A 217 -0.56 -35.90 13.46
C ASP A 217 -0.53 -37.18 12.57
N GLU A 218 0.12 -38.26 13.01
CA GLU A 218 0.25 -39.52 12.24
C GLU A 218 -1.07 -40.30 12.05
N ASP A 219 -1.93 -40.30 13.08
CA ASP A 219 -3.21 -41.03 13.05
C ASP A 219 -4.22 -40.38 12.09
N THR A 220 -4.16 -39.05 11.93
CA THR A 220 -5.08 -38.29 11.04
C THR A 220 -4.64 -38.36 9.59
N TYR A 221 -3.32 -38.32 9.38
CA TYR A 221 -2.71 -38.58 8.09
C TYR A 221 -3.10 -39.95 7.52
N SER A 222 -3.16 -40.97 8.38
CA SER A 222 -3.56 -42.34 8.00
C SER A 222 -4.99 -42.43 7.44
N LEU A 223 -5.91 -41.58 7.90
CA LEU A 223 -7.32 -41.57 7.44
C LEU A 223 -7.47 -40.99 6.03
N ILE A 224 -6.84 -39.85 5.72
CA ILE A 224 -6.91 -39.28 4.36
C ILE A 224 -6.14 -40.12 3.35
N MET A 225 -4.96 -40.60 3.72
CA MET A 225 -4.10 -41.38 2.80
C MET A 225 -4.74 -42.72 2.43
N LYS A 226 -5.50 -43.34 3.34
CA LYS A 226 -6.23 -44.59 3.07
C LYS A 226 -7.38 -44.41 2.07
N ASP A 227 -7.93 -43.20 1.96
CA ASP A 227 -9.04 -42.87 1.06
C ASP A 227 -8.60 -42.04 -0.17
N LYS A 228 -7.28 -41.88 -0.40
CA LYS A 228 -6.74 -41.05 -1.50
C LYS A 228 -7.26 -41.43 -2.89
N GLU A 229 -7.32 -42.72 -3.21
CA GLU A 229 -7.87 -43.21 -4.48
C GLU A 229 -9.39 -43.03 -4.54
N LYS A 230 -10.10 -43.19 -3.42
CA LYS A 230 -11.54 -42.92 -3.35
C LYS A 230 -11.86 -41.44 -3.53
N LEU A 231 -10.99 -40.54 -3.08
CA LEU A 231 -11.15 -39.10 -3.27
C LEU A 231 -11.10 -38.71 -4.75
N LEU A 232 -10.35 -39.44 -5.58
CA LEU A 232 -10.28 -39.24 -7.04
C LEU A 232 -11.48 -39.86 -7.79
N SER A 233 -12.17 -40.80 -7.16
CA SER A 233 -13.33 -41.48 -7.74
C SER A 233 -14.63 -40.65 -7.58
N PHE A 234 -15.45 -40.65 -8.65
CA PHE A 234 -16.81 -40.11 -8.61
C PHE A 234 -17.75 -40.86 -7.65
N THR A 235 -17.39 -42.07 -7.20
CA THR A 235 -18.18 -42.82 -6.20
C THR A 235 -18.17 -42.16 -4.83
N SER A 236 -17.15 -41.34 -4.54
CA SER A 236 -17.11 -40.55 -3.32
C SER A 236 -17.77 -39.18 -3.57
N PRO A 237 -18.81 -38.81 -2.80
CA PRO A 237 -19.49 -37.52 -2.95
C PRO A 237 -18.64 -36.34 -2.45
N LEU A 238 -17.56 -36.62 -1.71
CA LEU A 238 -16.69 -35.61 -1.11
C LEU A 238 -15.89 -34.87 -2.19
N LYS A 239 -15.98 -33.54 -2.16
CA LYS A 239 -15.35 -32.60 -3.09
C LYS A 239 -14.59 -31.47 -2.38
N PHE A 240 -15.05 -31.05 -1.20
CA PHE A 240 -14.47 -29.96 -0.42
C PHE A 240 -13.84 -30.49 0.87
N ILE A 241 -12.60 -30.12 1.11
CA ILE A 241 -11.78 -30.69 2.19
C ILE A 241 -11.36 -29.55 3.11
N PHE A 242 -11.67 -29.64 4.40
CA PHE A 242 -11.27 -28.66 5.41
C PHE A 242 -10.13 -29.20 6.27
N SER A 243 -9.06 -28.42 6.43
CA SER A 243 -7.90 -28.81 7.23
C SER A 243 -7.31 -27.61 8.00
N HIS A 244 -6.79 -27.85 9.21
CA HIS A 244 -6.16 -26.81 10.04
C HIS A 244 -4.63 -26.81 9.92
N SER A 245 -4.00 -27.97 9.75
CA SER A 245 -2.57 -28.10 9.55
C SER A 245 -2.26 -28.33 8.08
N ALA A 246 -1.18 -27.73 7.58
CA ALA A 246 -0.58 -28.17 6.32
C ALA A 246 -0.42 -29.70 6.42
N LEU A 247 -1.08 -30.41 5.52
CA LEU A 247 -1.04 -31.87 5.46
C LEU A 247 0.46 -32.29 5.46
N ARG A 248 0.90 -33.44 5.97
CA ARG A 248 2.35 -33.71 5.97
C ARG A 248 2.89 -34.07 4.57
N GLU A 249 4.21 -34.21 4.46
CA GLU A 249 4.85 -34.87 3.30
C GLU A 249 4.10 -36.17 2.97
N GLY A 250 3.65 -36.32 1.73
CA GLY A 250 2.91 -37.49 1.24
C GLY A 250 1.43 -37.25 0.90
N TRP A 251 0.78 -36.21 1.46
CA TRP A 251 -0.50 -35.76 0.90
C TRP A 251 -0.26 -34.90 -0.32
N ASP A 252 -0.62 -35.45 -1.45
CA ASP A 252 -0.54 -34.82 -2.75
C ASP A 252 -1.67 -35.39 -3.60
N ASN A 253 -2.70 -34.59 -3.86
CA ASN A 253 -3.79 -35.00 -4.72
C ASN A 253 -3.75 -34.16 -6.01
N PRO A 254 -3.50 -34.80 -7.17
CA PRO A 254 -3.34 -34.09 -8.44
C PRO A 254 -4.60 -33.34 -8.88
N ASN A 255 -5.77 -33.68 -8.32
CA ASN A 255 -7.06 -33.12 -8.72
C ASN A 255 -7.54 -31.99 -7.81
N VAL A 256 -6.66 -31.43 -6.97
CA VAL A 256 -6.92 -30.18 -6.27
C VAL A 256 -6.77 -29.02 -7.26
N PHE A 257 -7.85 -28.27 -7.49
CA PHE A 257 -7.89 -27.12 -8.39
C PHE A 257 -8.09 -25.80 -7.67
N GLN A 258 -8.59 -25.82 -6.43
CA GLN A 258 -8.76 -24.62 -5.61
C GLN A 258 -8.15 -24.84 -4.23
N ILE A 259 -7.40 -23.83 -3.76
CA ILE A 259 -6.91 -23.75 -2.40
C ILE A 259 -7.41 -22.42 -1.82
N CYS A 260 -8.20 -22.49 -0.76
CA CYS A 260 -8.71 -21.33 -0.04
C CYS A 260 -8.00 -21.23 1.30
N THR A 261 -7.29 -20.13 1.53
CA THR A 261 -6.64 -19.85 2.80
C THR A 261 -7.52 -18.93 3.64
N LEU A 262 -8.26 -19.51 4.59
CA LEU A 262 -9.06 -18.76 5.57
C LEU A 262 -8.22 -18.32 6.79
N SER A 263 -6.94 -18.74 6.84
CA SER A 263 -6.03 -18.40 7.93
C SER A 263 -5.21 -17.13 7.66
N ASN A 264 -5.08 -16.28 8.69
CA ASN A 264 -4.20 -15.09 8.68
C ASN A 264 -2.73 -15.43 9.01
N THR A 265 -2.32 -16.70 8.88
CA THR A 265 -1.01 -17.13 9.36
C THR A 265 0.10 -16.41 8.59
N THR A 266 0.87 -15.59 9.32
CA THR A 266 2.04 -14.84 8.84
C THR A 266 3.27 -15.71 8.57
N SER A 267 3.16 -17.03 8.73
CA SER A 267 4.24 -17.96 8.40
C SER A 267 4.27 -18.20 6.89
N LEU A 268 5.00 -17.34 6.19
CA LEU A 268 5.22 -17.36 4.74
C LEU A 268 5.61 -18.79 4.26
N ILE A 269 6.54 -19.44 4.99
CA ILE A 269 6.99 -20.83 4.78
C ILE A 269 5.85 -21.88 4.77
N LYS A 270 4.76 -21.69 5.52
CA LYS A 270 3.62 -22.64 5.52
C LYS A 270 2.78 -22.54 4.25
N LYS A 271 2.63 -21.33 3.69
CA LYS A 271 1.80 -21.08 2.50
C LYS A 271 2.34 -21.81 1.26
N ARG A 272 3.66 -21.82 1.04
CA ARG A 272 4.29 -22.60 -0.06
C ARG A 272 4.04 -24.10 0.06
N GLN A 273 4.17 -24.64 1.26
CA GLN A 273 3.91 -26.06 1.52
C GLN A 273 2.43 -26.41 1.33
N GLU A 274 1.53 -25.48 1.59
CA GLU A 274 0.09 -25.63 1.37
C GLU A 274 -0.26 -25.60 -0.13
N ILE A 275 0.30 -24.64 -0.88
CA ILE A 275 0.04 -24.44 -2.32
C ILE A 275 0.71 -25.52 -3.18
N GLY A 276 1.94 -25.92 -2.83
CA GLY A 276 2.70 -26.97 -3.54
C GLY A 276 1.98 -28.31 -3.65
N ARG A 277 0.94 -28.54 -2.85
CA ARG A 277 0.09 -29.76 -2.85
C ARG A 277 -0.96 -29.78 -3.95
N GLY A 278 -1.29 -28.63 -4.52
CA GLY A 278 -2.21 -28.51 -5.65
C GLY A 278 -1.52 -28.44 -7.01
N MET A 279 -0.19 -28.30 -7.04
CA MET A 279 0.58 -27.98 -8.24
C MET A 279 0.74 -29.15 -9.23
N ARG A 280 0.46 -30.39 -8.83
CA ARG A 280 0.60 -31.54 -9.73
C ARG A 280 -0.47 -31.54 -10.81
N LEU A 281 -0.07 -32.03 -12.00
CA LEU A 281 -0.99 -32.19 -13.12
C LEU A 281 -2.12 -33.18 -12.77
N PRO A 282 -3.39 -32.84 -13.08
CA PRO A 282 -4.55 -33.62 -12.71
C PRO A 282 -4.61 -34.93 -13.48
N VAL A 283 -5.36 -35.89 -12.94
CA VAL A 283 -5.61 -37.20 -13.56
C VAL A 283 -7.10 -37.41 -13.82
N ASN A 284 -7.41 -38.10 -14.91
CA ASN A 284 -8.78 -38.57 -15.20
C ASN A 284 -9.09 -39.87 -14.43
N GLN A 285 -10.31 -40.40 -14.59
CA GLN A 285 -10.71 -41.67 -13.95
C GLN A 285 -9.88 -42.89 -14.38
N ASN A 286 -9.18 -42.83 -15.52
CA ASN A 286 -8.29 -43.90 -15.98
C ASN A 286 -6.88 -43.80 -15.36
N GLY A 287 -6.59 -42.71 -14.64
CA GLY A 287 -5.28 -42.42 -14.06
C GLY A 287 -4.32 -41.69 -15.00
N ASP A 288 -4.77 -41.31 -16.20
CA ASP A 288 -3.94 -40.59 -17.18
C ASP A 288 -3.76 -39.13 -16.75
N ARG A 289 -2.52 -38.62 -16.85
CA ARG A 289 -2.22 -37.22 -16.58
C ARG A 289 -2.65 -36.32 -17.71
N ILE A 290 -3.30 -35.21 -17.38
CA ILE A 290 -3.77 -34.23 -18.34
C ILE A 290 -2.69 -33.17 -18.56
N LEU A 291 -2.25 -33.02 -19.81
CA LEU A 291 -1.19 -32.07 -20.21
C LEU A 291 -1.76 -30.73 -20.72
N ASP A 292 -3.08 -30.63 -20.90
CA ASP A 292 -3.74 -29.44 -21.41
C ASP A 292 -3.56 -28.24 -20.47
N GLU A 293 -2.83 -27.22 -20.92
CA GLU A 293 -2.53 -26.01 -20.15
C GLU A 293 -3.78 -25.19 -19.81
N TYR A 294 -4.87 -25.28 -20.58
CA TYR A 294 -6.13 -24.59 -20.30
C TYR A 294 -6.90 -25.20 -19.12
N VAL A 295 -6.66 -26.49 -18.83
CA VAL A 295 -7.23 -27.20 -17.68
C VAL A 295 -6.35 -27.02 -16.44
N ASN A 296 -5.03 -27.04 -16.65
CA ASN A 296 -3.97 -27.10 -15.64
C ASN A 296 -3.73 -25.76 -14.92
N ASN A 297 -4.74 -25.30 -14.18
CA ASN A 297 -4.68 -24.08 -13.39
C ASN A 297 -5.14 -24.32 -11.94
N LEU A 298 -4.33 -23.89 -10.97
CA LEU A 298 -4.62 -23.91 -9.54
C LEU A 298 -5.04 -22.51 -9.10
N VAL A 299 -6.27 -22.37 -8.60
CA VAL A 299 -6.78 -21.11 -8.07
C VAL A 299 -6.51 -21.04 -6.57
N VAL A 300 -5.82 -19.99 -6.12
CA VAL A 300 -5.54 -19.70 -4.72
C VAL A 300 -6.40 -18.52 -4.28
N VAL A 301 -7.36 -18.76 -3.40
CA VAL A 301 -8.26 -17.73 -2.84
C VAL A 301 -7.72 -17.28 -1.48
N ALA A 302 -7.32 -16.02 -1.36
CA ALA A 302 -6.63 -15.49 -0.18
C ALA A 302 -7.05 -14.05 0.15
N ASN A 303 -6.90 -13.66 1.43
CA ASN A 303 -7.10 -12.30 1.90
C ASN A 303 -5.77 -11.51 1.89
N GLU A 304 -5.10 -11.49 0.73
CA GLU A 304 -3.88 -10.70 0.48
C GLU A 304 -3.89 -10.25 -0.98
N SER A 305 -3.22 -9.13 -1.27
CA SER A 305 -3.11 -8.66 -2.65
C SER A 305 -2.24 -9.58 -3.50
N TYR A 306 -2.43 -9.55 -4.81
CA TYR A 306 -1.60 -10.34 -5.73
C TYR A 306 -0.12 -9.90 -5.67
N ASP A 307 0.16 -8.60 -5.46
CA ASP A 307 1.51 -8.05 -5.33
C ASP A 307 2.21 -8.59 -4.09
N GLU A 308 1.52 -8.60 -2.94
CA GLU A 308 2.04 -9.16 -1.69
C GLU A 308 2.27 -10.67 -1.81
N PHE A 309 1.37 -11.39 -2.49
CA PHE A 309 1.52 -12.81 -2.76
C PHE A 309 2.73 -13.09 -3.67
N ALA A 310 2.88 -12.35 -4.78
CA ALA A 310 3.99 -12.49 -5.71
C ALA A 310 5.35 -12.17 -5.05
N ALA A 311 5.42 -11.08 -4.30
CA ALA A 311 6.61 -10.69 -3.55
C ALA A 311 7.00 -11.72 -2.48
N SER A 312 6.01 -12.30 -1.79
CA SER A 312 6.25 -13.41 -0.86
C SER A 312 6.85 -14.63 -1.58
N LEU A 313 6.25 -15.02 -2.70
CA LEU A 313 6.68 -16.18 -3.47
C LEU A 313 8.10 -15.99 -4.03
N GLN A 314 8.42 -14.80 -4.52
CA GLN A 314 9.75 -14.46 -5.03
C GLN A 314 10.82 -14.59 -3.95
N ARG A 315 10.59 -13.98 -2.78
CA ARG A 315 11.54 -14.06 -1.65
C ARG A 315 11.77 -15.51 -1.18
N GLU A 316 10.75 -16.36 -1.27
CA GLU A 316 10.87 -17.78 -0.91
C GLU A 316 11.66 -18.61 -1.94
N PHE A 317 11.60 -18.26 -3.23
CA PHE A 317 12.46 -18.87 -4.25
C PHE A 317 13.94 -18.50 -4.03
N GLU A 318 14.21 -17.28 -3.57
CA GLU A 318 15.54 -16.81 -3.19
C GLU A 318 16.08 -17.53 -1.94
N GLU A 319 15.28 -17.61 -0.87
CA GLU A 319 15.70 -18.19 0.41
C GLU A 319 15.90 -19.72 0.35
N ASP A 320 15.01 -20.47 -0.30
CA ASP A 320 14.99 -21.95 -0.22
C ASP A 320 15.58 -22.68 -1.43
N CYS A 321 15.49 -22.08 -2.63
CA CYS A 321 15.96 -22.72 -3.87
C CYS A 321 17.31 -22.15 -4.35
N GLY A 322 17.82 -21.11 -3.68
CA GLY A 322 19.05 -20.42 -4.08
C GLY A 322 18.93 -19.70 -5.43
N VAL A 323 17.70 -19.46 -5.90
CA VAL A 323 17.44 -18.76 -7.16
C VAL A 323 17.53 -17.26 -6.89
N VAL A 324 18.49 -16.56 -7.48
CA VAL A 324 18.65 -15.12 -7.29
C VAL A 324 17.98 -14.39 -8.45
N PHE A 325 16.86 -13.70 -8.21
CA PHE A 325 16.24 -12.82 -9.20
C PHE A 325 16.99 -11.50 -9.28
N GLY A 326 16.88 -10.77 -10.40
CA GLY A 326 17.59 -9.49 -10.55
C GLY A 326 19.07 -9.61 -10.89
N LYS A 327 19.61 -10.83 -10.97
CA LYS A 327 21.02 -11.10 -11.25
C LYS A 327 21.22 -11.55 -12.69
N LEU A 328 22.05 -10.81 -13.42
CA LEU A 328 22.45 -11.09 -14.79
C LEU A 328 23.56 -12.16 -14.80
N PRO A 329 23.34 -13.34 -15.41
CA PRO A 329 24.39 -14.36 -15.51
C PRO A 329 25.44 -14.01 -16.56
N LEU A 330 26.67 -14.54 -16.42
CA LEU A 330 27.79 -14.28 -17.33
C LEU A 330 27.53 -14.77 -18.76
N ASP A 331 26.67 -15.77 -18.94
CA ASP A 331 26.29 -16.34 -20.23
C ASP A 331 24.99 -15.76 -20.80
N ALA A 332 24.44 -14.69 -20.21
CA ALA A 332 23.18 -14.07 -20.63
C ALA A 332 23.11 -13.66 -22.11
N PHE A 333 24.27 -13.37 -22.72
CA PHE A 333 24.36 -12.86 -24.10
C PHE A 333 24.76 -13.93 -25.11
N VAL A 334 25.09 -15.14 -24.66
CA VAL A 334 25.53 -16.23 -25.54
C VAL A 334 24.41 -16.60 -26.51
N GLY A 335 24.73 -16.67 -27.80
CA GLY A 335 23.77 -17.03 -28.84
C GLY A 335 23.02 -15.86 -29.48
N ILE A 336 23.23 -14.62 -29.02
CA ILE A 336 22.78 -13.43 -29.75
C ILE A 336 23.53 -13.38 -31.08
N LYS A 337 22.79 -13.13 -32.17
CA LYS A 337 23.32 -13.15 -33.52
C LYS A 337 23.32 -11.76 -34.13
N PHE A 338 24.35 -11.43 -34.90
CA PHE A 338 24.42 -10.19 -35.65
C PHE A 338 25.30 -10.25 -36.87
N SER A 339 25.03 -9.35 -37.80
CA SER A 339 25.79 -9.23 -39.02
C SER A 339 26.85 -8.14 -38.88
N ARG A 340 28.09 -8.47 -39.23
CA ARG A 340 29.20 -7.53 -39.36
C ARG A 340 29.95 -7.87 -40.64
N ASP A 341 30.14 -6.89 -41.52
CA ASP A 341 30.85 -7.06 -42.79
C ASP A 341 30.32 -8.25 -43.64
N ASP A 342 28.99 -8.42 -43.70
CA ASP A 342 28.27 -9.52 -44.38
C ASP A 342 28.48 -10.95 -43.82
N GLU A 343 29.10 -11.09 -42.64
CA GLU A 343 29.21 -12.36 -41.91
C GLU A 343 28.26 -12.43 -40.70
N GLU A 344 27.59 -13.57 -40.50
CA GLU A 344 26.73 -13.83 -39.33
C GLU A 344 27.61 -14.28 -38.15
N ILE A 345 27.77 -13.39 -37.17
CA ILE A 345 28.51 -13.63 -35.93
C ILE A 345 27.52 -14.01 -34.83
N VAL A 346 27.90 -14.99 -34.00
CA VAL A 346 27.15 -15.41 -32.82
C VAL A 346 27.99 -15.11 -31.58
N ILE A 347 27.41 -14.40 -30.61
CA ILE A 347 28.09 -14.09 -29.35
C ILE A 347 28.46 -15.39 -28.63
N ASP A 348 29.77 -15.58 -28.42
CA ASP A 348 30.31 -16.70 -27.66
C ASP A 348 30.43 -16.37 -26.15
N LYS A 349 30.91 -17.34 -25.36
CA LYS A 349 31.06 -17.16 -23.90
C LYS A 349 32.04 -16.03 -23.53
N ASN A 350 33.13 -15.87 -24.28
CA ASN A 350 34.14 -14.86 -23.98
C ASN A 350 33.60 -13.45 -24.29
N GLN A 351 32.84 -13.31 -25.38
CA GLN A 351 32.18 -12.07 -25.76
C GLN A 351 31.05 -11.72 -24.78
N SER A 352 30.28 -12.71 -24.33
CA SER A 352 29.26 -12.52 -23.28
C SER A 352 29.89 -12.02 -21.97
N GLU A 353 31.03 -12.58 -21.56
CA GLU A 353 31.76 -12.14 -20.37
C GLU A 353 32.35 -10.72 -20.53
N LYS A 354 32.80 -10.34 -21.72
CA LYS A 354 33.20 -8.96 -22.01
C LYS A 354 32.06 -7.96 -21.83
N ILE A 355 30.89 -8.25 -22.42
CA ILE A 355 29.70 -7.40 -22.27
C ILE A 355 29.31 -7.30 -20.80
N TRP A 356 29.33 -8.41 -20.07
CA TRP A 356 29.02 -8.43 -18.64
C TRP A 356 29.99 -7.55 -17.82
N ASN A 357 31.30 -7.66 -18.06
CA ASN A 357 32.30 -6.82 -17.38
C ASN A 357 32.16 -5.33 -17.75
N GLN A 358 31.80 -5.03 -19.00
CA GLN A 358 31.53 -3.66 -19.43
C GLN A 358 30.35 -3.05 -18.68
N LEU A 359 29.24 -3.79 -18.52
CA LEU A 359 28.07 -3.33 -17.76
C LEU A 359 28.43 -3.04 -16.30
N LYS A 360 29.34 -3.84 -15.74
CA LYS A 360 29.85 -3.67 -14.38
C LYS A 360 30.73 -2.43 -14.25
N GLU A 361 31.64 -2.19 -15.19
CA GLU A 361 32.51 -1.00 -15.20
C GLU A 361 31.71 0.30 -15.34
N HIS A 362 30.62 0.29 -16.11
CA HIS A 362 29.70 1.42 -16.23
C HIS A 362 28.73 1.57 -15.04
N GLY A 363 28.82 0.69 -14.04
CA GLY A 363 27.99 0.75 -12.84
C GLY A 363 26.53 0.35 -13.06
N LEU A 364 26.18 -0.27 -14.18
CA LEU A 364 24.82 -0.69 -14.52
C LEU A 364 24.45 -2.02 -13.82
N ILE A 365 25.45 -2.80 -13.42
CA ILE A 365 25.32 -4.00 -12.59
C ILE A 365 26.32 -3.98 -11.42
N GLU A 366 26.01 -4.69 -10.34
CA GLU A 366 26.91 -4.89 -9.18
C GLU A 366 28.03 -5.91 -9.46
N ASP A 367 29.00 -6.01 -8.54
CA ASP A 367 30.13 -6.93 -8.61
C ASP A 367 29.74 -8.40 -8.77
N ASP A 368 28.57 -8.76 -8.26
CA ASP A 368 27.97 -10.08 -8.28
C ASP A 368 26.85 -10.20 -9.33
N GLY A 369 26.63 -9.19 -10.18
CA GLY A 369 25.73 -9.23 -11.33
C GLY A 369 24.30 -8.75 -11.08
N PHE A 370 23.96 -8.21 -9.91
CA PHE A 370 22.63 -7.59 -9.73
C PHE A 370 22.48 -6.35 -10.61
N ILE A 371 21.37 -6.27 -11.34
CA ILE A 371 21.04 -5.13 -12.20
C ILE A 371 20.61 -3.95 -11.32
N LYS A 372 21.23 -2.79 -11.52
CA LYS A 372 20.93 -1.57 -10.75
C LYS A 372 19.88 -0.69 -11.43
N ASN A 373 19.32 0.28 -10.70
CA ASN A 373 18.36 1.24 -11.25
C ASN A 373 18.99 2.13 -12.34
N GLU A 374 20.30 2.37 -12.24
CA GLU A 374 21.11 3.12 -13.21
C GLU A 374 21.02 2.54 -14.63
N PHE A 375 20.73 1.23 -14.78
CA PHE A 375 20.42 0.63 -16.08
C PHE A 375 19.14 1.22 -16.68
N ASN A 376 18.06 1.34 -15.92
CA ASN A 376 16.80 1.94 -16.40
C ASN A 376 16.99 3.41 -16.75
N GLU A 377 17.68 4.15 -15.90
CA GLU A 377 17.99 5.56 -16.15
C GLU A 377 18.81 5.72 -17.44
N ALA A 378 19.75 4.81 -17.72
CA ALA A 378 20.54 4.83 -18.95
C ALA A 378 19.70 4.54 -20.21
N ILE A 379 18.69 3.68 -20.11
CA ILE A 379 17.75 3.41 -21.21
C ILE A 379 16.81 4.59 -21.44
N GLU A 380 16.20 5.13 -20.38
CA GLU A 380 15.27 6.27 -20.45
C GLU A 380 15.93 7.55 -20.97
N ASN A 381 17.17 7.80 -20.53
CA ASN A 381 17.95 8.96 -20.95
C ASN A 381 18.71 8.74 -22.27
N MET A 382 18.60 7.55 -22.88
CA MET A 382 19.32 7.16 -24.11
C MET A 382 20.86 7.28 -24.00
N THR A 383 21.41 7.00 -22.82
CA THR A 383 22.86 7.04 -22.53
C THR A 383 23.50 5.66 -22.42
N PHE A 384 22.76 4.59 -22.72
CA PHE A 384 23.29 3.23 -22.73
C PHE A 384 24.21 2.99 -23.94
N GLU A 385 25.48 2.67 -23.67
CA GLU A 385 26.50 2.42 -24.68
C GLU A 385 27.19 1.07 -24.45
N VAL A 386 27.60 0.44 -25.56
CA VAL A 386 28.40 -0.79 -25.60
C VAL A 386 29.59 -0.57 -26.53
N ASP A 387 30.62 -1.40 -26.43
CA ASP A 387 31.82 -1.28 -27.26
C ASP A 387 31.48 -1.28 -28.76
N GLU A 388 32.35 -0.66 -29.58
CA GLU A 388 32.19 -0.59 -31.04
C GLU A 388 31.93 -1.97 -31.68
N GLU A 389 32.46 -3.04 -31.09
CA GLU A 389 32.25 -4.41 -31.56
C GLU A 389 30.82 -4.94 -31.34
N PHE A 390 30.05 -4.36 -30.41
CA PHE A 390 28.69 -4.78 -30.03
C PHE A 390 27.60 -3.76 -30.35
N LYS A 391 27.94 -2.59 -30.88
CA LYS A 391 26.94 -1.58 -31.30
C LYS A 391 25.82 -2.10 -32.22
N PRO A 392 26.07 -3.05 -33.15
CA PRO A 392 24.99 -3.61 -33.97
C PRO A 392 23.94 -4.40 -33.18
N VAL A 393 24.26 -4.85 -31.96
CA VAL A 393 23.41 -5.69 -31.09
C VAL A 393 22.94 -5.02 -29.81
N THR A 394 23.11 -3.69 -29.71
CA THR A 394 22.75 -2.96 -28.49
C THR A 394 21.30 -3.23 -28.06
N LEU A 395 20.36 -3.29 -29.00
CA LEU A 395 18.94 -3.56 -28.70
C LEU A 395 18.71 -4.99 -28.21
N GLU A 396 19.41 -5.98 -28.76
CA GLU A 396 19.35 -7.38 -28.36
C GLU A 396 19.98 -7.58 -26.98
N ILE A 397 21.06 -6.87 -26.68
CA ILE A 397 21.71 -6.83 -25.36
C ILE A 397 20.75 -6.24 -24.32
N VAL A 398 20.12 -5.11 -24.61
CA VAL A 398 19.11 -4.50 -23.72
C VAL A 398 17.96 -5.46 -23.46
N LYS A 399 17.40 -6.08 -24.50
CA LYS A 399 16.35 -7.11 -24.37
C LYS A 399 16.81 -8.34 -23.59
N ALA A 400 18.10 -8.70 -23.66
CA ALA A 400 18.65 -9.80 -22.87
C ALA A 400 18.77 -9.43 -21.39
N ILE A 401 19.16 -8.19 -21.05
CA ILE A 401 19.23 -7.69 -19.67
C ILE A 401 17.83 -7.53 -19.06
N GLU A 402 16.89 -6.97 -19.81
CA GLU A 402 15.48 -6.80 -19.38
C GLU A 402 14.82 -8.14 -18.97
N LYS A 403 15.30 -9.28 -19.47
CA LYS A 403 14.82 -10.63 -19.08
C LYS A 403 15.14 -11.02 -17.64
N TYR A 404 16.07 -10.34 -16.98
CA TYR A 404 16.54 -10.66 -15.62
C TYR A 404 16.21 -9.58 -14.59
N GLN A 405 15.57 -8.49 -15.01
CA GLN A 405 15.29 -7.33 -14.16
C GLN A 405 14.02 -7.52 -13.29
N ILE A 406 14.07 -7.09 -12.03
CA ILE A 406 12.94 -7.16 -11.08
C ILE A 406 12.05 -5.91 -11.22
N GLU A 407 10.73 -6.09 -11.29
CA GLU A 407 9.76 -5.01 -11.57
C GLU A 407 9.51 -4.00 -10.44
N ASN A 408 10.17 -4.11 -9.28
CA ASN A 408 10.02 -3.14 -8.19
C ASN A 408 11.35 -2.87 -7.48
N HIS A 409 11.83 -1.63 -7.54
CA HIS A 409 12.87 -1.15 -6.63
C HIS A 409 12.55 0.23 -6.06
N ILE A 410 12.72 0.32 -4.74
CA ILE A 410 12.62 1.53 -3.92
C ILE A 410 14.03 2.12 -3.84
N ASP A 411 14.17 3.37 -4.29
CA ASP A 411 15.44 4.10 -4.31
C ASP A 411 16.04 4.27 -2.92
N ASN A 412 17.36 4.11 -2.83
CA ASN A 412 18.14 4.42 -1.64
C ASN A 412 19.27 5.40 -2.00
N HIS A 413 19.25 6.57 -1.37
CA HIS A 413 19.95 7.77 -1.82
C HIS A 413 21.47 7.80 -1.62
N SER A 414 22.11 8.54 -2.53
CA SER A 414 23.52 8.74 -2.84
C SER A 414 24.35 9.61 -1.85
N LYS A 415 25.68 9.58 -2.05
CA LYS A 415 26.77 10.19 -1.23
C LYS A 415 26.60 11.71 -0.99
N LYS A 416 26.99 12.16 0.21
CA LYS A 416 26.84 13.55 0.71
C LYS A 416 28.06 14.46 0.42
N ILE A 417 27.82 15.69 -0.04
CA ILE A 417 28.76 16.82 -0.21
C ILE A 417 28.55 17.84 0.91
N LYS A 418 29.64 18.48 1.37
CA LYS A 418 29.63 19.62 2.31
C LYS A 418 29.71 20.97 1.56
N GLY A 419 28.65 21.77 1.60
CA GLY A 419 28.66 23.14 1.06
C GLY A 419 29.38 24.17 1.96
N LYS A 420 29.66 25.37 1.44
CA LYS A 420 30.29 26.48 2.19
C LYS A 420 29.49 27.78 2.08
N ILE A 421 29.64 28.63 3.10
CA ILE A 421 29.04 29.96 3.12
C ILE A 421 29.94 30.98 2.41
N ASN A 422 29.34 31.93 1.71
CA ASN A 422 30.02 33.01 1.01
C ASN A 422 30.01 34.29 1.86
N GLU A 423 31.01 34.42 2.75
CA GLU A 423 31.13 35.57 3.66
C GLU A 423 31.23 36.92 2.93
N LYS A 424 31.71 36.94 1.68
CA LYS A 424 31.79 38.20 0.90
C LYS A 424 30.41 38.77 0.59
N VAL A 425 29.40 37.93 0.39
CA VAL A 425 28.03 38.36 0.10
C VAL A 425 27.33 38.80 1.39
N LEU A 426 27.51 38.07 2.49
CA LEU A 426 26.95 38.42 3.80
C LEU A 426 27.44 39.75 4.37
N LEU A 427 28.67 40.14 4.05
CA LEU A 427 29.29 41.38 4.51
C LEU A 427 29.10 42.55 3.52
N ASP A 428 28.42 42.35 2.38
CA ASP A 428 28.14 43.43 1.44
C ASP A 428 26.97 44.31 1.96
N PRO A 429 27.17 45.64 2.13
CA PRO A 429 26.11 46.54 2.58
C PRO A 429 24.85 46.53 1.71
N GLU A 430 24.97 46.27 0.40
CA GLU A 430 23.81 46.18 -0.49
C GLU A 430 22.98 44.91 -0.20
N PHE A 431 23.62 43.82 0.24
CA PHE A 431 22.93 42.61 0.68
C PHE A 431 22.25 42.80 2.05
N GLU A 432 22.88 43.54 2.96
CA GLU A 432 22.25 43.88 4.25
C GLU A 432 20.97 44.70 4.05
N GLN A 433 21.02 45.70 3.17
CA GLN A 433 19.86 46.53 2.85
C GLN A 433 18.73 45.74 2.17
N PHE A 434 19.10 44.81 1.29
CA PHE A 434 18.19 43.84 0.70
C PHE A 434 17.48 42.99 1.76
N TRP A 435 18.27 42.38 2.65
CA TRP A 435 17.74 41.53 3.71
C TRP A 435 16.79 42.31 4.63
N ASN A 436 17.16 43.52 5.03
CA ASN A 436 16.34 44.39 5.89
C ASN A 436 15.01 44.79 5.25
N THR A 437 14.91 44.78 3.91
CA THR A 437 13.66 45.09 3.22
C THR A 437 12.70 43.91 3.22
N ILE A 438 13.21 42.68 3.12
CA ILE A 438 12.39 41.46 3.03
C ILE A 438 12.14 40.78 4.38
N ASN A 439 12.91 41.10 5.43
CA ASN A 439 12.91 40.35 6.69
C ASN A 439 11.82 40.73 7.70
N THR A 440 10.90 41.64 7.36
CA THR A 440 9.85 42.10 8.28
C THR A 440 8.80 41.01 8.50
N ARG A 441 8.49 40.67 9.77
CA ARG A 441 7.42 39.72 10.08
C ARG A 441 6.07 40.44 10.11
N THR A 442 5.02 39.73 9.73
CA THR A 442 3.64 40.22 9.81
C THR A 442 2.79 39.30 10.68
N ILE A 443 1.76 39.87 11.29
CA ILE A 443 0.64 39.13 11.85
C ILE A 443 -0.58 39.27 10.94
N TYR A 444 -1.51 38.33 11.00
CA TYR A 444 -2.74 38.38 10.22
C TYR A 444 -3.98 38.44 11.10
N SER A 445 -5.03 39.08 10.60
CA SER A 445 -6.38 39.00 11.11
C SER A 445 -7.31 38.49 10.00
N VAL A 446 -8.37 37.75 10.37
CA VAL A 446 -9.32 37.16 9.43
C VAL A 446 -10.72 37.60 9.77
N ASN A 447 -11.47 38.09 8.78
CA ASN A 447 -12.88 38.43 8.93
C ASN A 447 -13.73 37.63 7.93
N TYR A 448 -14.66 36.80 8.43
CA TYR A 448 -15.62 36.07 7.60
C TYR A 448 -17.00 35.98 8.29
N SER A 449 -18.04 35.74 7.49
CA SER A 449 -19.43 35.63 7.95
C SER A 449 -19.85 34.18 8.11
N THR A 450 -20.33 33.80 9.29
CA THR A 450 -20.87 32.46 9.58
C THR A 450 -22.06 32.11 8.68
N THR A 451 -22.94 33.07 8.38
CA THR A 451 -24.09 32.84 7.49
C THR A 451 -23.64 32.46 6.08
N LYS A 452 -22.64 33.18 5.54
CA LYS A 452 -22.05 32.87 4.23
C LYS A 452 -21.34 31.51 4.22
N LEU A 453 -20.67 31.14 5.32
CA LEU A 453 -20.06 29.82 5.48
C LEU A 453 -21.11 28.72 5.38
N ILE A 454 -22.20 28.83 6.14
CA ILE A 454 -23.28 27.83 6.14
C ILE A 454 -23.86 27.65 4.74
N GLU A 455 -24.13 28.73 4.02
CA GLU A 455 -24.68 28.67 2.65
C GLU A 455 -23.72 28.04 1.64
N LYS A 456 -22.44 28.48 1.62
CA LYS A 456 -21.43 27.95 0.70
C LYS A 456 -21.15 26.48 0.98
N VAL A 457 -20.96 26.09 2.24
CA VAL A 457 -20.71 24.69 2.62
C VAL A 457 -21.90 23.79 2.31
N SER A 458 -23.12 24.21 2.66
CA SER A 458 -24.33 23.42 2.35
C SER A 458 -24.45 23.15 0.86
N THR A 459 -24.11 24.15 0.03
CA THR A 459 -24.10 24.03 -1.44
C THR A 459 -22.99 23.10 -1.95
N ALA A 460 -21.81 23.14 -1.34
CA ALA A 460 -20.71 22.24 -1.68
C ALA A 460 -21.06 20.78 -1.35
N ILE A 461 -21.59 20.52 -0.16
CA ILE A 461 -22.05 19.18 0.26
C ILE A 461 -23.19 18.68 -0.63
N MET A 462 -24.12 19.54 -1.06
CA MET A 462 -25.16 19.15 -2.03
C MET A 462 -24.58 18.60 -3.34
N LYS A 463 -23.45 19.15 -3.79
CA LYS A 463 -22.77 18.81 -5.05
C LYS A 463 -21.71 17.72 -4.91
N MET A 464 -21.46 17.23 -3.70
CA MET A 464 -20.44 16.19 -3.50
C MET A 464 -20.83 14.89 -4.22
N ASP A 465 -19.82 14.10 -4.55
CA ASP A 465 -20.01 12.79 -5.16
C ASP A 465 -20.93 11.90 -4.32
N LYS A 466 -21.58 10.93 -4.98
CA LYS A 466 -22.45 9.99 -4.28
C LYS A 466 -21.62 9.16 -3.30
N VAL A 467 -22.10 9.04 -2.06
CA VAL A 467 -21.49 8.13 -1.08
C VAL A 467 -21.80 6.70 -1.49
N GLU A 468 -20.74 5.92 -1.68
CA GLU A 468 -20.84 4.53 -2.10
C GLU A 468 -20.85 3.63 -0.85
N PRO A 469 -21.62 2.52 -0.86
CA PRO A 469 -21.56 1.57 0.24
C PRO A 469 -20.17 0.92 0.27
N PRO A 470 -19.71 0.44 1.44
CA PRO A 470 -18.46 -0.31 1.52
C PRO A 470 -18.51 -1.56 0.62
N LYS A 471 -17.38 -1.81 -0.05
CA LYS A 471 -17.24 -2.81 -1.11
C LYS A 471 -16.18 -3.82 -0.72
N ILE A 472 -16.46 -5.10 -0.94
CA ILE A 472 -15.44 -6.15 -0.99
C ILE A 472 -15.15 -6.38 -2.47
N ARG A 473 -13.89 -6.22 -2.85
CA ARG A 473 -13.42 -6.48 -4.22
C ARG A 473 -12.86 -7.89 -4.30
N THR A 474 -13.40 -8.66 -5.24
CA THR A 474 -12.81 -9.93 -5.68
C THR A 474 -12.24 -9.73 -7.07
N SER A 475 -10.95 -9.96 -7.27
CA SER A 475 -10.35 -10.00 -8.60
C SER A 475 -9.63 -11.32 -8.82
N MET A 476 -9.26 -11.65 -10.05
CA MET A 476 -8.46 -12.83 -10.35
C MET A 476 -7.27 -12.41 -11.20
N ALA A 477 -6.07 -12.78 -10.75
CA ALA A 477 -4.82 -12.53 -11.44
C ALA A 477 -4.06 -13.83 -11.66
N ASP A 478 -3.53 -14.02 -12.84
CA ASP A 478 -2.66 -15.14 -13.18
C ASP A 478 -1.23 -14.81 -12.76
N ILE A 479 -0.58 -15.73 -12.05
CA ILE A 479 0.81 -15.59 -11.63
C ILE A 479 1.70 -16.30 -12.65
N ASP A 480 2.67 -15.57 -13.21
CA ASP A 480 3.72 -16.12 -14.06
C ASP A 480 5.07 -15.94 -13.38
N VAL A 481 5.79 -17.06 -13.23
CA VAL A 481 7.13 -17.09 -12.64
C VAL A 481 8.13 -17.17 -13.78
N SER A 482 8.98 -16.14 -13.89
CA SER A 482 10.00 -16.04 -14.93
C SER A 482 11.36 -15.67 -14.33
N SER A 483 12.39 -15.54 -15.18
CA SER A 483 13.70 -15.03 -14.76
C SER A 483 13.68 -13.58 -14.25
N LYS A 484 12.60 -12.83 -14.51
CA LYS A 484 12.36 -11.46 -13.99
C LYS A 484 11.82 -11.43 -12.55
N GLY A 485 11.41 -12.58 -12.01
CA GLY A 485 10.66 -12.66 -10.76
C GLY A 485 9.25 -13.20 -10.96
N VAL A 486 8.38 -12.93 -9.98
CA VAL A 486 6.98 -13.36 -10.00
C VAL A 486 6.11 -12.18 -10.42
N SER A 487 5.46 -12.29 -11.58
CA SER A 487 4.58 -11.26 -12.13
C SER A 487 3.12 -11.71 -12.09
N ALA A 488 2.19 -10.77 -12.01
CA ALA A 488 0.76 -11.05 -11.96
C ALA A 488 0.02 -10.30 -13.08
N THR A 489 -0.80 -11.02 -13.86
CA THR A 489 -1.63 -10.44 -14.92
C THR A 489 -3.10 -10.54 -14.53
N LEU A 490 -3.84 -9.42 -14.53
CA LEU A 490 -5.27 -9.43 -14.23
C LEU A 490 -6.06 -10.17 -15.33
N VAL A 491 -6.84 -11.19 -14.97
CA VAL A 491 -7.57 -12.04 -15.93
C VAL A 491 -9.09 -11.91 -15.80
N ARG A 492 -9.60 -11.48 -14.63
CA ARG A 492 -11.03 -11.21 -14.43
C ARG A 492 -11.26 -9.81 -13.86
N THR A 493 -12.24 -9.10 -14.42
CA THR A 493 -12.68 -7.79 -13.92
C THR A 493 -13.15 -7.91 -12.48
N PRO A 494 -12.78 -6.99 -11.57
CA PRO A 494 -13.13 -7.11 -10.17
C PRO A 494 -14.65 -7.15 -9.96
N THR A 495 -15.14 -8.18 -9.30
CA THR A 495 -16.52 -8.24 -8.80
C THR A 495 -16.60 -7.50 -7.47
N THR A 496 -17.73 -6.84 -7.23
CA THR A 496 -17.95 -6.02 -6.04
C THR A 496 -19.10 -6.61 -5.23
N ALA A 497 -18.84 -7.07 -4.01
CA ALA A 497 -19.88 -7.41 -3.03
C ALA A 497 -20.09 -6.24 -2.06
N TYR A 498 -21.33 -5.98 -1.68
CA TYR A 498 -21.68 -4.93 -0.72
C TYR A 498 -21.88 -5.53 0.67
N VAL A 499 -21.33 -4.88 1.69
CA VAL A 499 -21.48 -5.37 3.08
C VAL A 499 -22.82 -4.91 3.66
N ALA A 500 -23.48 -5.79 4.41
CA ALA A 500 -24.73 -5.52 5.10
C ALA A 500 -24.60 -4.48 6.24
N GLN A 501 -25.74 -3.85 6.54
CA GLN A 501 -25.94 -2.65 7.37
C GLN A 501 -25.14 -2.54 8.68
N PHE A 502 -24.70 -1.32 8.97
CA PHE A 502 -23.99 -0.95 10.20
C PHE A 502 -24.90 -1.07 11.44
N THR A 503 -24.40 -1.71 12.49
CA THR A 503 -25.11 -1.87 13.77
C THR A 503 -24.89 -0.71 14.76
N ARG A 504 -23.94 0.20 14.49
CA ARG A 504 -23.64 1.36 15.35
C ARG A 504 -23.55 2.65 14.54
N VAL A 505 -24.31 3.64 14.96
CA VAL A 505 -24.33 4.98 14.37
C VAL A 505 -23.31 5.87 15.09
N PRO A 506 -22.28 6.40 14.41
CA PRO A 506 -21.29 7.27 15.04
C PRO A 506 -21.83 8.67 15.34
N ASP A 507 -21.21 9.37 16.30
CA ASP A 507 -21.54 10.78 16.59
C ASP A 507 -20.91 11.70 15.53
N ILE A 508 -21.71 12.01 14.51
CA ILE A 508 -21.36 12.89 13.41
C ILE A 508 -20.95 14.31 13.85
N LEU A 509 -21.63 14.88 14.85
CA LEU A 509 -21.39 16.26 15.26
C LEU A 509 -20.05 16.38 15.96
N THR A 510 -19.76 15.46 16.88
CA THR A 510 -18.49 15.42 17.61
C THR A 510 -17.32 15.16 16.66
N TYR A 511 -17.50 14.25 15.69
CA TYR A 511 -16.47 13.97 14.69
C TYR A 511 -16.13 15.20 13.84
N ILE A 512 -17.13 15.87 13.26
CA ILE A 512 -16.92 17.05 12.41
C ILE A 512 -16.35 18.21 13.24
N GLN A 513 -16.85 18.42 14.45
CA GLN A 513 -16.37 19.46 15.36
C GLN A 513 -14.88 19.32 15.67
N GLY A 514 -14.44 18.10 16.02
CA GLY A 514 -13.03 17.81 16.30
C GLY A 514 -12.09 18.01 15.10
N LYS A 515 -12.63 18.18 13.88
CA LYS A 515 -11.87 18.37 12.64
C LYS A 515 -11.99 19.77 12.03
N THR A 516 -12.96 20.57 12.44
CA THR A 516 -13.33 21.83 11.75
C THR A 516 -13.41 23.05 12.67
N GLU A 517 -13.22 22.88 13.99
CA GLU A 517 -13.31 23.94 15.02
C GLU A 517 -14.65 24.71 15.04
N LEU A 518 -15.64 24.28 14.25
CA LEU A 518 -16.96 24.87 14.19
C LEU A 518 -17.81 24.47 15.41
N THR A 519 -18.74 25.33 15.79
CA THR A 519 -19.70 25.02 16.85
C THR A 519 -20.71 23.96 16.41
N ARG A 520 -21.21 23.16 17.36
CA ARG A 520 -22.21 22.10 17.08
C ARG A 520 -23.45 22.63 16.38
N SER A 521 -23.91 23.85 16.72
CA SER A 521 -25.08 24.48 16.08
C SER A 521 -24.82 24.79 14.60
N THR A 522 -23.63 25.32 14.27
CA THR A 522 -23.24 25.60 12.88
C THR A 522 -23.17 24.32 12.05
N ILE A 523 -22.57 23.25 12.61
CA ILE A 523 -22.47 21.95 11.94
C ILE A 523 -23.86 21.36 11.71
N TYR A 524 -24.73 21.40 12.72
CA TYR A 524 -26.11 20.93 12.60
C TYR A 524 -26.86 21.66 11.47
N GLU A 525 -26.77 22.99 11.42
CA GLU A 525 -27.41 23.77 10.36
C GLU A 525 -26.88 23.42 8.96
N ILE A 526 -25.57 23.21 8.81
CA ILE A 526 -24.94 22.78 7.56
C ILE A 526 -25.49 21.43 7.11
N LEU A 527 -25.55 20.45 8.02
CA LEU A 527 -26.01 19.09 7.71
C LEU A 527 -27.50 19.04 7.34
N VAL A 528 -28.34 19.84 8.01
CA VAL A 528 -29.78 19.91 7.69
C VAL A 528 -30.00 20.62 6.35
N LYS A 529 -29.31 21.73 6.10
CA LYS A 529 -29.45 22.48 4.83
C LYS A 529 -28.88 21.74 3.63
N SER A 530 -27.91 20.84 3.81
CA SER A 530 -27.32 20.07 2.72
C SER A 530 -28.25 19.02 2.12
N LYS A 531 -29.30 18.59 2.83
CA LYS A 531 -30.26 17.55 2.39
C LYS A 531 -29.61 16.22 1.98
N ARG A 532 -28.39 15.91 2.42
CA ARG A 532 -27.65 14.68 2.09
C ARG A 532 -27.49 13.74 3.30
N LEU A 533 -28.27 13.94 4.37
CA LEU A 533 -28.18 13.11 5.59
C LEU A 533 -28.47 11.62 5.36
N ASP A 534 -29.21 11.26 4.31
CA ASP A 534 -29.48 9.86 3.97
C ASP A 534 -28.20 9.10 3.56
N ASP A 535 -27.21 9.80 2.99
CA ASP A 535 -25.91 9.22 2.61
C ASP A 535 -25.12 8.71 3.84
N PHE A 536 -25.38 9.29 5.01
CA PHE A 536 -24.78 8.84 6.26
C PHE A 536 -25.19 7.41 6.62
N GLN A 537 -26.38 6.96 6.21
CA GLN A 537 -26.81 5.58 6.42
C GLN A 537 -26.10 4.58 5.49
N ILE A 538 -25.59 5.07 4.34
CA ILE A 538 -24.92 4.25 3.33
C ILE A 538 -23.47 3.96 3.72
N ASN A 539 -22.74 4.98 4.17
CA ASN A 539 -21.38 4.85 4.68
C ASN A 539 -21.04 6.02 5.63
N PRO A 540 -21.25 5.84 6.95
CA PRO A 540 -21.09 6.91 7.94
C PRO A 540 -19.72 7.59 7.89
N GLN A 541 -18.63 6.82 7.89
CA GLN A 541 -17.28 7.37 7.90
C GLN A 541 -16.96 8.14 6.62
N GLN A 542 -17.26 7.57 5.45
CA GLN A 542 -16.99 8.25 4.18
C GLN A 542 -17.77 9.56 4.07
N PHE A 543 -19.04 9.56 4.47
CA PHE A 543 -19.86 10.77 4.50
C PHE A 543 -19.25 11.83 5.44
N MET A 544 -18.88 11.44 6.67
CA MET A 544 -18.26 12.35 7.63
C MET A 544 -16.95 12.95 7.12
N ASP A 545 -16.09 12.14 6.48
CA ASP A 545 -14.83 12.59 5.91
C ASP A 545 -15.03 13.53 4.72
N ALA A 546 -15.99 13.23 3.85
CA ALA A 546 -16.37 14.10 2.74
C ALA A 546 -16.89 15.45 3.25
N VAL A 547 -17.78 15.46 4.25
CA VAL A 547 -18.29 16.69 4.85
C VAL A 547 -17.18 17.51 5.50
N VAL A 548 -16.26 16.88 6.24
CA VAL A 548 -15.11 17.58 6.83
C VAL A 548 -14.23 18.22 5.75
N LYS A 549 -13.99 17.51 4.64
CA LYS A 549 -13.23 18.03 3.50
C LYS A 549 -13.91 19.26 2.91
N GLU A 550 -15.20 19.18 2.57
CA GLU A 550 -15.95 20.30 2.00
C GLU A 550 -16.02 21.51 2.95
N ILE A 551 -16.22 21.28 4.26
CA ILE A 551 -16.15 22.35 5.26
C ILE A 551 -14.79 23.04 5.23
N ARG A 552 -13.69 22.27 5.26
CA ARG A 552 -12.33 22.81 5.27
C ARG A 552 -12.04 23.58 4.00
N ASP A 553 -12.43 23.06 2.84
CA ASP A 553 -12.16 23.70 1.55
C ASP A 553 -12.85 25.07 1.45
N VAL A 554 -14.14 25.14 1.83
CA VAL A 554 -14.89 26.40 1.86
C VAL A 554 -14.40 27.35 2.94
N LEU A 555 -14.10 26.84 4.15
CA LEU A 555 -13.59 27.63 5.25
C LEU A 555 -12.25 28.27 4.90
N ASN A 556 -11.31 27.49 4.34
CA ASN A 556 -10.03 27.98 3.87
C ASN A 556 -10.20 29.09 2.85
N HIS A 557 -11.09 28.90 1.87
CA HIS A 557 -11.36 29.91 0.86
C HIS A 557 -11.90 31.23 1.46
N LEU A 558 -12.88 31.16 2.36
CA LEU A 558 -13.43 32.34 3.04
C LEU A 558 -12.40 33.05 3.93
N ILE A 559 -11.58 32.28 4.63
CA ILE A 559 -10.52 32.81 5.47
C ILE A 559 -9.49 33.58 4.62
N ILE A 560 -9.11 33.04 3.45
CA ILE A 560 -8.15 33.69 2.56
C ILE A 560 -8.76 34.92 1.90
N GLU A 561 -10.06 34.92 1.56
CA GLU A 561 -10.72 36.13 1.05
C GLU A 561 -10.64 37.26 2.09
N GLY A 562 -10.89 36.95 3.37
CA GLY A 562 -10.96 37.90 4.48
C GLY A 562 -9.66 38.22 5.21
N ILE A 563 -8.50 37.71 4.77
CA ILE A 563 -7.23 37.90 5.48
C ILE A 563 -6.66 39.31 5.26
N LYS A 564 -6.22 39.94 6.35
CA LYS A 564 -5.45 41.21 6.35
C LYS A 564 -4.16 41.02 7.11
N TYR A 565 -3.06 41.56 6.59
CA TYR A 565 -1.75 41.52 7.22
C TYR A 565 -1.40 42.88 7.81
N GLU A 566 -0.72 42.86 8.96
CA GLU A 566 -0.16 44.04 9.63
C GLU A 566 1.30 43.77 9.98
N LYS A 567 2.15 44.80 9.86
CA LYS A 567 3.58 44.71 10.16
C LYS A 567 3.78 44.59 11.67
N LEU A 568 4.66 43.69 12.10
CA LEU A 568 5.12 43.63 13.48
C LEU A 568 6.36 44.52 13.62
N GLU A 569 6.19 45.69 14.26
CA GLU A 569 7.31 46.58 14.52
C GLU A 569 8.37 45.90 15.40
N GLY A 570 9.63 45.96 14.97
CA GLY A 570 10.78 45.43 15.73
C GLY A 570 10.96 43.90 15.69
N VAL A 571 10.10 43.15 15.00
CA VAL A 571 10.23 41.69 14.86
C VAL A 571 10.64 41.32 13.44
N THR A 572 11.91 40.95 13.25
CA THR A 572 12.49 40.61 11.94
C THR A 572 13.12 39.22 11.93
N TYR A 573 13.36 38.69 10.73
CA TYR A 573 14.23 37.53 10.55
C TYR A 573 15.70 37.95 10.66
N GLU A 574 16.37 37.52 11.73
CA GLU A 574 17.77 37.83 11.95
C GLU A 574 18.68 37.21 10.87
N MET A 575 19.56 38.03 10.30
CA MET A 575 20.53 37.60 9.27
C MET A 575 21.54 36.57 9.81
N SER A 576 21.81 36.59 11.12
CA SER A 576 22.68 35.63 11.83
C SER A 576 22.29 34.17 11.59
N ARG A 577 20.99 33.88 11.41
CA ARG A 577 20.46 32.53 11.17
C ARG A 577 20.94 31.89 9.87
N LEU A 578 21.30 32.70 8.87
CA LEU A 578 21.89 32.20 7.63
C LEU A 578 23.23 31.48 7.88
N ARG A 579 23.96 31.90 8.92
CA ARG A 579 25.22 31.27 9.38
C ARG A 579 24.98 29.98 10.16
N GLU A 580 23.90 29.90 10.93
CA GLU A 580 23.56 28.71 11.73
C GLU A 580 23.19 27.50 10.85
N ASP A 581 22.56 27.76 9.69
CA ASP A 581 22.25 26.71 8.70
C ASP A 581 23.47 26.17 7.96
N ALA A 582 24.65 26.80 8.09
CA ALA A 582 25.88 26.34 7.46
C ALA A 582 26.33 24.93 7.93
N HIS A 583 25.83 24.46 9.08
CA HIS A 583 26.10 23.10 9.58
C HIS A 583 25.19 22.02 8.99
N LYS A 584 24.08 22.38 8.32
CA LYS A 584 23.13 21.45 7.69
C LYS A 584 23.48 21.08 6.25
N LEU A 585 24.61 21.58 5.73
CA LEU A 585 24.99 21.55 4.31
C LEU A 585 25.51 20.18 3.80
N ASN A 586 24.91 19.05 4.20
CA ASN A 586 25.29 17.70 3.77
C ASN A 586 24.27 17.15 2.74
N PHE A 587 24.51 17.31 1.43
CA PHE A 587 23.53 17.03 0.38
C PHE A 587 24.04 16.06 -0.70
N SER A 588 23.14 15.33 -1.38
CA SER A 588 23.52 14.49 -2.53
C SER A 588 24.03 15.36 -3.70
N GLN A 589 25.07 14.88 -4.39
CA GLN A 589 25.73 15.57 -5.51
C GLN A 589 24.78 15.88 -6.68
N GLU A 590 23.69 15.12 -6.81
CA GLU A 590 22.76 15.22 -7.94
C GLU A 590 21.76 16.39 -7.84
N ARG A 591 21.68 17.12 -6.71
CA ARG A 591 20.64 18.14 -6.46
C ARG A 591 21.15 19.56 -6.16
N ILE A 592 22.29 19.94 -6.72
CA ILE A 592 22.90 21.27 -6.49
C ILE A 592 23.20 22.05 -7.78
N VAL A 593 23.07 23.38 -7.72
CA VAL A 593 23.55 24.32 -8.74
C VAL A 593 24.61 25.24 -8.11
N PRO A 594 25.89 25.22 -8.53
CA PRO A 594 26.92 26.12 -8.01
C PRO A 594 26.62 27.59 -8.34
N THR A 595 26.90 28.50 -7.41
CA THR A 595 26.69 29.95 -7.62
C THR A 595 27.71 30.80 -6.88
N LYS A 596 28.01 31.99 -7.42
CA LYS A 596 28.82 33.02 -6.74
C LYS A 596 27.98 34.22 -6.28
N LYS A 597 26.69 34.26 -6.64
CA LYS A 597 25.77 35.38 -6.40
C LYS A 597 24.80 35.12 -5.25
N SER A 598 25.03 34.08 -4.46
CA SER A 598 24.23 33.73 -3.27
C SER A 598 25.08 33.70 -2.00
N VAL A 599 24.39 33.63 -0.86
CA VAL A 599 24.95 33.48 0.48
C VAL A 599 25.64 32.11 0.65
N TYR A 600 25.20 31.11 -0.12
CA TYR A 600 25.82 29.79 -0.18
C TYR A 600 26.52 29.62 -1.54
N ASP A 601 27.59 28.82 -1.61
CA ASP A 601 28.30 28.54 -2.87
C ASP A 601 27.53 27.61 -3.83
N TYR A 602 26.29 27.26 -3.48
CA TYR A 602 25.37 26.45 -4.25
C TYR A 602 23.91 26.77 -3.91
N ILE A 603 22.99 26.27 -4.73
CA ILE A 603 21.56 26.24 -4.52
C ILE A 603 21.06 24.80 -4.57
N LEU A 604 20.29 24.39 -3.56
CA LEU A 604 19.59 23.11 -3.56
C LEU A 604 18.30 23.24 -4.36
N TYR A 605 18.10 22.37 -5.36
CA TYR A 605 16.85 22.32 -6.12
C TYR A 605 16.07 21.04 -5.79
N GLU A 606 14.74 21.16 -5.75
CA GLU A 606 13.83 20.02 -5.53
C GLU A 606 13.09 19.62 -6.80
N SER A 607 13.13 20.47 -7.84
CA SER A 607 12.45 20.25 -9.11
C SER A 607 13.31 20.71 -10.30
N GLY A 608 13.05 20.14 -11.48
CA GLY A 608 13.72 20.58 -12.72
C GLY A 608 13.43 22.03 -13.11
N VAL A 609 12.30 22.58 -12.65
CA VAL A 609 11.94 24.00 -12.85
C VAL A 609 12.86 24.89 -12.00
N GLU A 610 13.06 24.57 -10.74
CA GLU A 610 13.99 25.30 -9.85
C GLU A 610 15.44 25.25 -10.36
N LYS A 611 15.89 24.10 -10.88
CA LYS A 611 17.23 23.97 -11.47
C LYS A 611 17.44 24.98 -12.61
N LYS A 612 16.54 24.97 -13.60
CA LYS A 612 16.60 25.89 -14.75
C LYS A 612 16.48 27.35 -14.32
N PHE A 613 15.68 27.63 -13.29
CA PHE A 613 15.53 28.98 -12.75
C PHE A 613 16.83 29.47 -12.10
N ALA A 614 17.46 28.66 -11.25
CA ALA A 614 18.75 28.99 -10.61
C ALA A 614 19.87 29.23 -11.63
N GLU A 615 19.97 28.37 -12.64
CA GLU A 615 20.93 28.52 -13.75
C GLU A 615 20.69 29.82 -14.53
N GLY A 616 19.41 30.16 -14.76
CA GLY A 616 19.02 31.43 -15.39
C GLY A 616 19.40 32.66 -14.57
N LEU A 617 19.17 32.64 -13.25
CA LEU A 617 19.55 33.74 -12.34
C LEU A 617 21.07 33.96 -12.33
N GLU A 618 21.85 32.89 -12.35
CA GLU A 618 23.31 32.97 -12.41
C GLU A 618 23.78 33.61 -13.72
N ALA A 619 23.15 33.30 -14.85
CA ALA A 619 23.51 33.78 -16.18
C ALA A 619 23.19 35.27 -16.44
N ILE A 620 22.15 35.82 -15.81
CA ILE A 620 21.73 37.23 -16.03
C ILE A 620 22.72 38.20 -15.36
N LYS A 621 23.26 39.15 -16.13
CA LYS A 621 24.26 40.13 -15.65
C LYS A 621 23.68 41.14 -14.66
N ASP A 622 22.43 41.54 -14.86
CA ASP A 622 21.73 42.53 -14.03
C ASP A 622 21.36 42.01 -12.64
N ILE A 623 21.47 40.70 -12.42
CA ILE A 623 21.23 40.08 -11.11
C ILE A 623 22.52 40.12 -10.31
N LYS A 624 22.50 40.90 -9.23
CA LYS A 624 23.63 41.02 -8.32
C LYS A 624 23.59 39.95 -7.24
N TYR A 625 22.44 39.76 -6.57
CA TYR A 625 22.26 38.70 -5.58
C TYR A 625 20.93 37.96 -5.73
N PHE A 626 20.94 36.68 -5.40
CA PHE A 626 19.71 35.91 -5.20
C PHE A 626 19.90 34.88 -4.09
N ILE A 627 18.82 34.58 -3.38
CA ILE A 627 18.80 33.58 -2.31
C ILE A 627 17.56 32.72 -2.45
N LYS A 628 17.74 31.39 -2.33
CA LYS A 628 16.64 30.48 -2.05
C LYS A 628 16.32 30.58 -0.56
N LEU A 629 15.13 31.07 -0.21
CA LEU A 629 14.83 31.39 1.18
C LEU A 629 14.80 30.11 2.02
N PRO A 630 15.51 30.08 3.17
CA PRO A 630 15.55 28.89 4.00
C PRO A 630 14.18 28.53 4.59
N GLY A 631 13.98 27.26 4.92
CA GLY A 631 12.69 26.76 5.44
C GLY A 631 12.23 27.38 6.76
N TRP A 632 13.08 28.11 7.49
CA TRP A 632 12.70 28.90 8.67
C TRP A 632 12.14 30.29 8.34
N PHE A 633 12.32 30.78 7.11
CA PHE A 633 11.70 32.01 6.63
C PHE A 633 10.23 31.72 6.31
N GLN A 634 9.36 31.89 7.31
CA GLN A 634 7.98 31.42 7.25
C GLN A 634 6.96 32.54 7.44
N VAL A 635 6.21 32.84 6.38
CA VAL A 635 5.02 33.68 6.47
C VAL A 635 3.92 32.89 7.16
N THR A 636 3.38 33.44 8.24
CA THR A 636 2.26 32.82 8.95
C THR A 636 0.99 32.95 8.10
N THR A 637 0.33 31.83 7.87
CA THR A 637 -0.94 31.80 7.16
C THR A 637 -1.93 30.91 7.91
N PRO A 638 -3.24 31.13 7.76
CA PRO A 638 -4.26 30.33 8.42
C PRO A 638 -4.33 28.88 7.90
N VAL A 639 -3.73 28.60 6.74
CA VAL A 639 -3.69 27.25 6.13
C VAL A 639 -2.31 26.58 6.31
N GLY A 640 -1.54 27.04 7.30
CA GLY A 640 -0.19 26.57 7.60
C GLY A 640 0.90 27.48 7.04
N ASN A 641 2.12 27.35 7.58
CA ASN A 641 3.21 28.26 7.23
C ASN A 641 3.56 28.18 5.72
N TYR A 642 3.84 29.34 5.14
CA TYR A 642 4.28 29.52 3.76
C TYR A 642 5.74 29.94 3.75
N ASN A 643 6.56 29.26 2.95
CA ASN A 643 7.95 29.60 2.72
C ASN A 643 8.07 29.95 1.22
N PRO A 644 8.43 31.19 0.86
CA PRO A 644 8.60 31.58 -0.54
C PRO A 644 9.89 31.00 -1.10
N ASP A 645 9.95 30.76 -2.41
CA ASP A 645 11.14 30.12 -3.00
C ASP A 645 12.35 31.06 -3.11
N TRP A 646 12.20 32.22 -3.77
CA TRP A 646 13.34 33.06 -4.17
C TRP A 646 13.19 34.49 -3.71
N ALA A 647 14.28 35.07 -3.21
CA ALA A 647 14.45 36.52 -3.10
C ALA A 647 15.58 36.97 -4.03
N ILE A 648 15.33 38.00 -4.83
CA ILE A 648 16.20 38.45 -5.92
C ILE A 648 16.46 39.95 -5.79
N LEU A 649 17.73 40.33 -5.96
CA LEU A 649 18.19 41.69 -6.10
C LEU A 649 18.68 41.92 -7.53
N ARG A 650 17.94 42.75 -8.26
CA ARG A 650 18.31 43.23 -9.59
C ARG A 650 18.87 44.64 -9.51
N LYS A 651 19.92 44.92 -10.29
CA LYS A 651 20.55 46.23 -10.43
C LYS A 651 20.76 46.55 -11.91
N ASN A 652 19.82 47.30 -12.48
CA ASN A 652 19.93 47.88 -13.83
C ASN A 652 19.43 49.34 -13.78
N GLY A 653 20.34 50.25 -13.42
CA GLY A 653 19.98 51.61 -13.02
C GLY A 653 19.48 51.64 -11.58
N ASP A 654 18.19 51.35 -11.39
CA ASP A 654 17.55 51.28 -10.07
C ASP A 654 17.72 49.90 -9.41
N ILE A 655 17.73 49.87 -8.07
CA ILE A 655 17.77 48.63 -7.27
C ILE A 655 16.33 48.19 -7.03
N ILE A 656 16.00 46.96 -7.44
CA ILE A 656 14.67 46.38 -7.26
C ILE A 656 14.79 45.08 -6.46
N TYR A 657 13.99 44.97 -5.40
CA TYR A 657 13.87 43.78 -4.57
C TYR A 657 12.60 43.01 -4.93
N MET A 658 12.77 41.74 -5.27
CA MET A 658 11.68 40.89 -5.76
C MET A 658 11.65 39.57 -5.00
N ILE A 659 10.44 39.06 -4.76
CA ILE A 659 10.19 37.69 -4.37
C ILE A 659 9.53 36.96 -5.54
N ARG A 660 10.02 35.75 -5.85
CA ARG A 660 9.47 34.90 -6.89
C ARG A 660 9.18 33.50 -6.35
N GLU A 661 7.98 33.00 -6.62
CA GLU A 661 7.60 31.61 -6.35
C GLU A 661 7.68 30.80 -7.65
N THR A 662 8.46 29.72 -7.67
CA THR A 662 8.60 28.85 -8.84
C THR A 662 7.56 27.73 -8.83
N LYS A 663 6.81 27.58 -9.93
CA LYS A 663 5.85 26.47 -10.11
C LYS A 663 5.92 25.89 -11.52
N ALA A 664 5.50 24.63 -11.66
CA ALA A 664 5.38 23.99 -12.98
C ALA A 664 4.23 24.59 -13.84
N THR A 665 3.28 25.30 -13.23
CA THR A 665 2.18 25.98 -13.94
C THR A 665 1.71 27.22 -13.19
N LYS A 666 1.27 28.25 -13.93
CA LYS A 666 0.58 29.44 -13.37
C LYS A 666 -0.92 29.21 -13.14
N ASP A 667 -1.46 28.10 -13.62
CA ASP A 667 -2.89 27.80 -13.53
C ASP A 667 -3.28 27.43 -12.09
N GLN A 668 -4.00 28.34 -11.42
CA GLN A 668 -4.44 28.16 -10.04
C GLN A 668 -5.42 26.99 -9.87
N LEU A 669 -6.12 26.56 -10.93
CA LEU A 669 -7.03 25.42 -10.89
C LEU A 669 -6.28 24.08 -10.88
N LYS A 670 -5.01 24.06 -11.31
CA LYS A 670 -4.14 22.88 -11.34
C LYS A 670 -3.24 22.76 -10.12
N LEU A 671 -3.08 23.83 -9.33
CA LEU A 671 -2.37 23.81 -8.06
C LEU A 671 -3.27 23.16 -7.00
N ARG A 672 -2.72 22.25 -6.19
CA ARG A 672 -3.46 21.65 -5.06
C ARG A 672 -4.03 22.78 -4.20
N GLY A 673 -5.31 22.72 -3.80
CA GLY A 673 -6.04 23.86 -3.22
C GLY A 673 -5.31 24.58 -2.06
N PHE A 674 -4.58 23.83 -1.22
CA PHE A 674 -3.77 24.36 -0.11
C PHE A 674 -2.54 25.18 -0.56
N GLU A 675 -1.93 24.83 -1.69
CA GLU A 675 -0.74 25.51 -2.20
C GLU A 675 -1.10 26.85 -2.83
N SER A 676 -2.15 26.87 -3.66
CA SER A 676 -2.74 28.11 -4.20
C SER A 676 -3.15 29.07 -3.08
N ALA A 677 -3.69 28.54 -1.99
CA ALA A 677 -4.04 29.30 -0.80
C ALA A 677 -2.85 29.98 -0.13
N LYS A 678 -1.75 29.26 0.07
CA LYS A 678 -0.52 29.81 0.66
C LYS A 678 0.11 30.90 -0.20
N ILE A 679 0.12 30.71 -1.53
CA ILE A 679 0.60 31.70 -2.50
C ILE A 679 -0.19 33.01 -2.40
N ARG A 680 -1.52 32.94 -2.32
CA ARG A 680 -2.38 34.13 -2.15
C ARG A 680 -2.08 34.87 -0.83
N CYS A 681 -1.85 34.13 0.25
CA CYS A 681 -1.44 34.72 1.53
C CYS A 681 -0.05 35.37 1.42
N GLY A 682 0.89 34.71 0.74
CA GLY A 682 2.21 35.25 0.42
C GLY A 682 2.15 36.58 -0.33
N ALA A 683 1.36 36.64 -1.39
CA ALA A 683 1.16 37.86 -2.17
C ALA A 683 0.69 39.03 -1.30
N ARG A 684 -0.33 38.83 -0.44
CA ARG A 684 -0.83 39.86 0.47
C ARG A 684 0.19 40.27 1.53
N HIS A 685 0.99 39.33 2.03
CA HIS A 685 2.08 39.62 2.95
C HIS A 685 3.13 40.54 2.31
N PHE A 686 3.60 40.20 1.11
CA PHE A 686 4.63 40.97 0.41
C PHE A 686 4.13 42.33 -0.07
N GLU A 687 2.86 42.41 -0.50
CA GLU A 687 2.17 43.68 -0.76
C GLU A 687 2.15 44.58 0.49
N THR A 688 1.88 44.01 1.67
CA THR A 688 1.86 44.76 2.93
C THR A 688 3.23 45.32 3.31
N ILE A 689 4.31 44.57 3.06
CA ILE A 689 5.68 45.04 3.34
C ILE A 689 6.26 45.92 2.23
N GLY A 690 5.63 45.98 1.06
CA GLY A 690 6.04 46.82 -0.08
C GLY A 690 7.09 46.18 -0.98
N VAL A 691 7.09 44.85 -1.08
CA VAL A 691 8.04 44.07 -1.90
C VAL A 691 7.28 43.45 -3.07
N ASP A 692 7.87 43.51 -4.27
CA ASP A 692 7.28 42.94 -5.47
C ASP A 692 7.26 41.40 -5.40
N TYR A 693 6.07 40.80 -5.56
CA TYR A 693 5.85 39.35 -5.46
C TYR A 693 5.13 38.83 -6.71
N ASP A 694 5.66 37.77 -7.31
CA ASP A 694 5.01 37.10 -8.45
C ASP A 694 5.28 35.60 -8.50
N VAL A 695 4.40 34.87 -9.21
CA VAL A 695 4.50 33.42 -9.45
C VAL A 695 5.01 33.18 -10.88
N VAL A 696 6.11 32.43 -10.99
CA VAL A 696 6.84 32.25 -12.24
C VAL A 696 6.95 30.78 -12.62
N THR A 697 6.82 30.52 -13.91
CA THR A 697 7.01 29.19 -14.52
C THR A 697 8.37 29.01 -15.16
N SER A 698 9.03 30.13 -15.47
CA SER A 698 10.33 30.17 -16.13
C SER A 698 11.04 31.47 -15.80
N ILE A 699 12.33 31.56 -16.17
CA ILE A 699 13.12 32.79 -16.02
C ILE A 699 12.57 33.94 -16.89
N ALA A 700 12.02 33.62 -18.07
CA ALA A 700 11.46 34.61 -19.00
C ALA A 700 10.19 35.27 -18.44
N ASP A 701 9.46 34.53 -17.59
CA ASP A 701 8.24 35.00 -16.94
C ASP A 701 8.50 35.90 -15.74
N ALA A 702 9.75 36.01 -15.27
CA ALA A 702 10.06 36.61 -13.98
C ALA A 702 10.25 38.14 -14.00
N ASN A 703 10.11 38.76 -15.18
CA ASN A 703 10.32 40.20 -15.41
C ASN A 703 11.70 40.68 -14.90
N LEU A 704 12.74 39.87 -15.13
CA LEU A 704 14.11 40.05 -14.61
C LEU A 704 15.06 40.81 -15.53
#